data_AF-A0A3M0WNJ0-F1
#
_entry.id   AF-A0A3M0WNJ0-F1
#
_cell.length_a   1.000
_cell.length_b   1.000
_cell.length_c   1.000
_cell.angle_alpha   90.00
_cell.angle_beta   90.00
_cell.angle_gamma   90.00
#
_symmetry.space_group_name_H-M   'P 1'
#
loop_
_entity.id
_entity.type
_entity.pdbx_description
1 polymer ?
#
loop_
_entity_poly.entity_id
_entity_poly.type
_entity_poly.pdbx_seq_one_letter_code
_entity_poly.pdbx_strand_id
1 'polypeptide(L)'
;TYIDRANVARVPKRANMFARSLFGDFGKAAQEGARNGNYVRKSASGFAFRPTLGAFTVLQEGEALAEPHPSTADAERNAANIKAALYWLGADAVGLSECPDWAYYSHDARGDPITPYHRNAISVIVDQGWETMEGASGDDWISVAQSMRAYLRFSLIGGVLAEHLRRLGHGARVHSVMDDEVLNPPLLLLSGLGEVSRIGEVILNPLLGPRLKSGVVTTNMPMSHDRPIDFGLQRFCEGCNKCARECPSGAITAGPKLMFNGYEIWKSDSQKCTLYRVTQAGGAMCGRCMKTCPWNLEGIFAEAPFRWLAMRFPQSAPLLQWLDDRLGRGRINPVKRWWWDLEMVDEGPYGPPRQPPNRRELQPELRLRYEDQTLAVYPAPLAPPPWPWPFPADREAGIRAYRQMIDAEEHRRRRAAGLPPEHVYVNDRGEWPVIKAVIRRVIPMTPRVRAYELAAADGGALPPWEAGAHVDVVIAPEFFRQYSLAGDPAERDHYLIAIQREDEGRGGSQLAHRIFTEGRVVFISKPINHFPLVEDAPFSLLLGGGIGVTPLIAMAHRLHALGRRFRLHYSVPSRKEAPFAERIAAAPWAGAVRWHVSAEGSRLDPAAEIARAAAAEPGLHLYVCGPDRYIAAVLEGAEAAGLPESRVHREYFSVPEEEERPRWPFRIRLRGSGREIPVAEEEAATEALRAAGIQVPVKCSDGLCGVCRARVVAGEVDHRDFVLSQAERAQWMILCRSRAAEPGGTVEIEPPA
;
A
#
# COMPACT_ATOMS: atom_id res chain seq x y z
N THR A 1 -14.41 26.52 -10.28
CA THR A 1 -13.03 26.37 -9.75
C THR A 1 -12.04 26.52 -10.88
N TYR A 2 -10.89 27.12 -10.62
CA TYR A 2 -9.83 27.30 -11.63
C TYR A 2 -9.04 26.00 -11.86
N ILE A 3 -8.70 25.73 -13.12
CA ILE A 3 -7.83 24.61 -13.54
C ILE A 3 -6.82 25.16 -14.53
N ASP A 4 -5.54 25.16 -14.16
CA ASP A 4 -4.44 25.41 -15.07
C ASP A 4 -4.11 24.12 -15.85
N ARG A 5 -4.87 23.89 -16.91
CA ARG A 5 -4.80 22.68 -17.73
C ARG A 5 -3.39 22.30 -18.16
N ALA A 6 -2.53 23.28 -18.44
CA ALA A 6 -1.18 23.05 -18.92
C ALA A 6 -0.26 22.50 -17.81
N ASN A 7 -0.59 22.76 -16.55
CA ASN A 7 0.26 22.46 -15.39
C ASN A 7 -0.39 21.45 -14.42
N VAL A 8 -1.43 20.73 -14.85
CA VAL A 8 -2.00 19.63 -14.05
C VAL A 8 -1.05 18.44 -14.05
N ALA A 9 -0.50 18.12 -12.88
CA ALA A 9 0.46 17.03 -12.75
C ALA A 9 -0.22 15.65 -12.79
N ARG A 10 0.28 14.77 -13.67
CA ARG A 10 -0.05 13.34 -13.67
C ARG A 10 0.78 12.61 -12.62
N VAL A 11 0.13 11.89 -11.72
CA VAL A 11 0.76 11.09 -10.65
C VAL A 11 0.55 9.60 -10.91
N PRO A 12 1.43 8.70 -10.42
CA PRO A 12 1.27 7.27 -10.65
C PRO A 12 0.07 6.73 -9.87
N LYS A 13 -0.52 5.62 -10.32
CA LYS A 13 -1.60 4.94 -9.59
C LYS A 13 -1.18 4.54 -8.16
N ARG A 14 0.12 4.30 -7.94
CA ARG A 14 0.73 4.06 -6.61
C ARG A 14 0.51 5.19 -5.60
N ALA A 15 0.19 6.41 -6.04
CA ALA A 15 -0.18 7.54 -5.20
C ALA A 15 -1.57 7.40 -4.54
N ASN A 16 -2.41 6.48 -5.02
CA ASN A 16 -3.70 6.16 -4.41
C ASN A 16 -3.51 5.78 -2.93
N MET A 17 -4.19 6.49 -2.03
CA MET A 17 -4.01 6.32 -0.59
C MET A 17 -4.37 4.92 -0.08
N PHE A 18 -5.29 4.19 -0.73
CA PHE A 18 -5.57 2.79 -0.38
C PHE A 18 -4.42 1.85 -0.77
N ALA A 19 -3.80 2.09 -1.94
CA ALA A 19 -2.58 1.38 -2.31
C ALA A 19 -1.46 1.68 -1.31
N ARG A 20 -1.28 2.95 -0.93
CA ARG A 20 -0.32 3.36 0.11
C ARG A 20 -0.53 2.62 1.44
N SER A 21 -1.77 2.51 1.92
CA SER A 21 -2.08 1.71 3.12
C SER A 21 -1.66 0.25 2.94
N LEU A 22 -1.99 -0.36 1.81
CA LEU A 22 -1.71 -1.77 1.54
C LEU A 22 -0.20 -2.09 1.47
N PHE A 23 0.61 -1.16 0.96
CA PHE A 23 2.07 -1.26 0.95
C PHE A 23 2.74 -0.87 2.29
N GLY A 24 1.95 -0.49 3.31
CA GLY A 24 2.46 -0.14 4.64
C GLY A 24 3.02 1.27 4.76
N ASP A 25 2.74 2.16 3.81
CA ASP A 25 3.24 3.55 3.81
C ASP A 25 2.76 4.35 5.03
N PHE A 26 1.64 3.95 5.63
CA PHE A 26 1.04 4.59 6.80
C PHE A 26 1.14 3.74 8.08
N GLY A 27 2.01 2.73 8.10
CA GLY A 27 2.24 1.87 9.26
C GLY A 27 1.42 0.57 9.27
N LYS A 28 1.74 -0.29 10.25
CA LYS A 28 1.27 -1.68 10.32
C LYS A 28 -0.24 -1.80 10.49
N ALA A 29 -0.85 -0.96 11.33
CA ALA A 29 -2.31 -0.97 11.54
C ALA A 29 -3.09 -0.68 10.24
N ALA A 30 -2.62 0.27 9.44
CA ALA A 30 -3.22 0.59 8.14
C ALA A 30 -3.02 -0.55 7.13
N GLN A 31 -1.84 -1.17 7.13
CA GLN A 31 -1.55 -2.32 6.28
C GLN A 31 -2.44 -3.51 6.62
N GLU A 32 -2.59 -3.85 7.90
CA GLU A 32 -3.42 -4.98 8.32
C GLU A 32 -4.91 -4.72 8.06
N GLY A 33 -5.39 -3.48 8.28
CA GLY A 33 -6.74 -3.09 7.90
C GLY A 33 -6.99 -3.15 6.37
N ALA A 34 -5.93 -2.99 5.57
CA ALA A 34 -5.97 -3.05 4.11
C ALA A 34 -5.77 -4.45 3.52
N ARG A 35 -5.08 -5.33 4.24
CA ARG A 35 -4.73 -6.69 3.82
C ARG A 35 -5.94 -7.47 3.33
N ASN A 36 -5.83 -8.16 2.20
CA ASN A 36 -6.95 -8.86 1.54
C ASN A 36 -8.21 -7.98 1.32
N GLY A 37 -8.08 -6.65 1.39
CA GLY A 37 -9.19 -5.71 1.38
C GLY A 37 -10.10 -5.80 2.61
N ASN A 38 -9.54 -6.04 3.79
CA ASN A 38 -10.28 -6.30 5.03
C ASN A 38 -11.28 -5.17 5.38
N TYR A 39 -10.95 -3.90 5.11
CA TYR A 39 -11.86 -2.77 5.28
C TYR A 39 -13.20 -2.88 4.51
N VAL A 40 -13.27 -3.74 3.49
CA VAL A 40 -14.54 -4.16 2.84
C VAL A 40 -14.99 -5.52 3.36
N ARG A 41 -14.07 -6.50 3.38
CA ARG A 41 -14.36 -7.91 3.63
C ARG A 41 -14.99 -8.14 5.01
N LYS A 42 -14.61 -7.35 6.00
CA LYS A 42 -15.14 -7.47 7.38
C LYS A 42 -16.64 -7.19 7.49
N SER A 43 -17.26 -6.49 6.54
CA SER A 43 -18.72 -6.32 6.48
C SER A 43 -19.32 -7.35 5.52
N ALA A 44 -20.29 -8.14 6.00
CA ALA A 44 -20.95 -9.17 5.17
C ALA A 44 -21.62 -8.56 3.93
N SER A 45 -22.39 -7.50 4.13
CA SER A 45 -23.09 -6.79 3.05
C SER A 45 -22.12 -6.07 2.11
N GLY A 46 -21.01 -5.53 2.64
CA GLY A 46 -19.94 -4.95 1.82
C GLY A 46 -19.25 -5.97 0.92
N PHE A 47 -18.88 -7.13 1.49
CA PHE A 47 -18.15 -8.17 0.79
C PHE A 47 -18.98 -8.89 -0.28
N ALA A 48 -20.30 -9.03 -0.08
CA ALA A 48 -21.19 -9.72 -1.00
C ALA A 48 -21.09 -9.23 -2.46
N PHE A 49 -20.77 -7.96 -2.69
CA PHE A 49 -20.64 -7.39 -4.03
C PHE A 49 -19.24 -7.55 -4.65
N ARG A 50 -18.22 -7.80 -3.83
CA ARG A 50 -16.81 -7.75 -4.25
C ARG A 50 -16.41 -8.86 -5.23
N PRO A 51 -16.83 -10.14 -5.07
CA PRO A 51 -16.51 -11.19 -6.04
C PRO A 51 -17.01 -10.84 -7.45
N THR A 52 -18.25 -10.37 -7.58
CA THR A 52 -18.84 -9.97 -8.87
C THR A 52 -18.14 -8.75 -9.47
N LEU A 53 -17.78 -7.76 -8.64
CA LEU A 53 -16.95 -6.63 -9.06
C LEU A 53 -15.61 -7.09 -9.66
N GLY A 54 -14.97 -8.08 -9.01
CA GLY A 54 -13.75 -8.70 -9.52
C GLY A 54 -13.99 -9.44 -10.84
N ALA A 55 -15.09 -10.16 -10.99
CA ALA A 55 -15.43 -10.83 -12.24
C ALA A 55 -15.62 -9.85 -13.41
N PHE A 56 -16.13 -8.64 -13.16
CA PHE A 56 -16.31 -7.63 -14.22
C PHE A 56 -15.03 -6.92 -14.65
N THR A 57 -13.89 -7.13 -14.00
CA THR A 57 -12.62 -6.54 -14.50
C THR A 57 -12.24 -7.10 -15.87
N VAL A 58 -12.60 -8.36 -16.16
CA VAL A 58 -12.36 -8.99 -17.47
C VAL A 58 -13.18 -8.39 -18.61
N LEU A 59 -14.23 -7.60 -18.30
CA LEU A 59 -15.08 -6.93 -19.29
C LEU A 59 -14.67 -5.46 -19.51
N GLN A 60 -13.69 -4.96 -18.76
CA GLN A 60 -13.29 -3.55 -18.84
C GLN A 60 -12.59 -3.22 -20.15
N GLU A 61 -11.86 -4.19 -20.71
CA GLU A 61 -11.05 -4.03 -21.91
C GLU A 61 -11.50 -5.00 -23.01
N GLY A 62 -11.09 -4.72 -24.24
CA GLY A 62 -11.33 -5.57 -25.39
C GLY A 62 -10.95 -4.86 -26.67
N GLU A 63 -10.78 -5.62 -27.74
CA GLU A 63 -10.55 -5.07 -29.08
C GLU A 63 -11.87 -4.57 -29.68
N ALA A 64 -11.80 -3.44 -30.39
CA ALA A 64 -12.91 -2.96 -31.19
C ALA A 64 -12.95 -3.68 -32.54
N LEU A 65 -14.12 -3.74 -33.18
CA LEU A 65 -14.20 -4.14 -34.58
C LEU A 65 -13.38 -3.18 -35.46
N ALA A 66 -12.79 -3.72 -36.53
CA ALA A 66 -11.87 -2.97 -37.38
C ALA A 66 -12.53 -1.75 -38.07
N GLU A 67 -13.81 -1.85 -38.43
CA GLU A 67 -14.54 -0.81 -39.13
C GLU A 67 -15.64 -0.20 -38.26
N PRO A 68 -15.65 1.13 -38.08
CA PRO A 68 -16.73 1.84 -37.42
C PRO A 68 -18.07 1.61 -38.13
N HIS A 69 -19.10 1.29 -37.36
CA HIS A 69 -20.44 1.09 -37.92
C HIS A 69 -20.99 2.42 -38.49
N PRO A 70 -21.63 2.44 -39.68
CA PRO A 70 -22.07 3.68 -40.34
C PRO A 70 -23.02 4.55 -39.50
N SER A 71 -23.78 3.94 -38.58
CA SER A 71 -24.68 4.68 -37.68
C SER A 71 -23.95 5.58 -36.67
N THR A 72 -22.63 5.49 -36.58
CA THR A 72 -21.81 6.23 -35.60
C THR A 72 -21.12 7.46 -36.18
N ALA A 73 -21.47 7.87 -37.41
CA ALA A 73 -20.87 9.05 -38.04
C ALA A 73 -21.31 10.38 -37.42
N ASP A 74 -22.48 10.43 -36.77
CA ASP A 74 -23.05 11.65 -36.19
C ASP A 74 -22.78 11.72 -34.68
N ALA A 75 -21.89 12.64 -34.30
CA ALA A 75 -21.46 12.84 -32.91
C ALA A 75 -22.60 13.28 -31.97
N GLU A 76 -23.57 14.07 -32.45
CA GLU A 76 -24.69 14.53 -31.62
C GLU A 76 -25.67 13.40 -31.37
N ARG A 77 -25.99 12.63 -32.42
CA ARG A 77 -26.82 11.44 -32.29
C ARG A 77 -26.17 10.38 -31.41
N ASN A 78 -24.86 10.18 -31.52
CA ASN A 78 -24.10 9.27 -30.66
C ASN A 78 -24.22 9.68 -29.19
N ALA A 79 -24.02 10.97 -28.88
CA ALA A 79 -24.17 11.49 -27.53
C ALA A 79 -25.58 11.22 -26.96
N ALA A 80 -26.63 11.47 -27.75
CA ALA A 80 -28.02 11.20 -27.34
C ALA A 80 -28.26 9.69 -27.10
N ASN A 81 -27.78 8.83 -28.00
CA ASN A 81 -27.92 7.38 -27.88
C ASN A 81 -27.19 6.82 -26.66
N ILE A 82 -25.96 7.28 -26.40
CA ILE A 82 -25.17 6.86 -25.23
C ILE A 82 -25.91 7.20 -23.94
N LYS A 83 -26.41 8.44 -23.82
CA LYS A 83 -27.19 8.87 -22.66
C LYS A 83 -28.46 8.04 -22.51
N ALA A 84 -29.25 7.90 -23.58
CA ALA A 84 -30.48 7.12 -23.57
C ALA A 84 -30.25 5.67 -23.15
N ALA A 85 -29.21 5.02 -23.69
CA ALA A 85 -28.84 3.66 -23.34
C ALA A 85 -28.47 3.54 -21.85
N LEU A 86 -27.67 4.46 -21.31
CA LEU A 86 -27.26 4.44 -19.91
C LEU A 86 -28.43 4.72 -18.95
N TYR A 87 -29.33 5.65 -19.29
CA TYR A 87 -30.55 5.87 -18.50
C TYR A 87 -31.47 4.63 -18.53
N TRP A 88 -31.61 3.98 -19.69
CA TRP A 88 -32.35 2.73 -19.81
C TRP A 88 -31.74 1.61 -18.97
N LEU A 89 -30.41 1.54 -18.89
CA LEU A 89 -29.67 0.61 -18.02
C LEU A 89 -29.72 0.97 -16.52
N GLY A 90 -30.26 2.15 -16.17
CA GLY A 90 -30.48 2.58 -14.79
C GLY A 90 -29.33 3.39 -14.19
N ALA A 91 -28.62 4.19 -15.00
CA ALA A 91 -27.78 5.28 -14.50
C ALA A 91 -28.65 6.43 -13.96
N ASP A 92 -28.19 7.11 -12.90
CA ASP A 92 -28.92 8.26 -12.31
C ASP A 92 -28.55 9.58 -12.99
N ALA A 93 -27.30 9.72 -13.43
CA ALA A 93 -26.88 10.84 -14.29
C ALA A 93 -25.73 10.44 -15.22
N VAL A 94 -25.70 11.05 -16.40
CA VAL A 94 -24.71 10.77 -17.45
C VAL A 94 -24.22 12.09 -18.01
N GLY A 95 -22.90 12.21 -18.16
CA GLY A 95 -22.25 13.36 -18.74
C GLY A 95 -21.13 12.94 -19.69
N LEU A 96 -20.98 13.68 -20.77
CA LEU A 96 -20.01 13.42 -21.83
C LEU A 96 -18.99 14.56 -21.86
N SER A 97 -17.71 14.23 -21.91
CA SER A 97 -16.65 15.23 -21.99
C SER A 97 -15.45 14.72 -22.78
N GLU A 98 -14.52 15.63 -23.06
CA GLU A 98 -13.17 15.22 -23.41
C GLU A 98 -12.51 14.47 -22.24
N CYS A 99 -11.61 13.54 -22.57
CA CYS A 99 -10.69 12.92 -21.63
C CYS A 99 -9.30 13.53 -21.86
N PRO A 100 -8.93 14.59 -21.13
CA PRO A 100 -7.63 15.22 -21.31
C PRO A 100 -6.53 14.33 -20.75
N ASP A 101 -5.32 14.42 -21.32
CA ASP A 101 -4.16 13.62 -20.92
C ASP A 101 -3.87 13.65 -19.41
N TRP A 102 -4.07 14.80 -18.78
CA TRP A 102 -3.85 14.99 -17.34
C TRP A 102 -4.90 14.30 -16.45
N ALA A 103 -6.01 13.82 -17.01
CA ALA A 103 -6.95 12.97 -16.30
C ALA A 103 -6.43 11.54 -16.13
N TYR A 104 -5.49 11.09 -16.96
CA TYR A 104 -4.84 9.79 -16.82
C TYR A 104 -3.76 9.81 -15.74
N TYR A 105 -3.63 8.72 -14.97
CA TYR A 105 -2.44 8.52 -14.15
C TYR A 105 -1.17 8.51 -15.02
N SER A 106 -0.02 8.80 -14.44
CA SER A 106 1.25 8.72 -15.16
C SER A 106 1.71 7.28 -15.40
N HIS A 107 1.40 6.38 -14.47
CA HIS A 107 1.82 4.97 -14.51
C HIS A 107 0.73 4.04 -13.95
N ASP A 108 0.69 2.81 -14.45
CA ASP A 108 -0.24 1.75 -14.04
C ASP A 108 0.15 1.13 -12.67
N ALA A 109 -0.55 0.08 -12.25
CA ALA A 109 -0.28 -0.60 -10.98
C ALA A 109 1.04 -1.41 -10.97
N ARG A 110 1.63 -1.70 -12.13
CA ARG A 110 2.96 -2.32 -12.29
C ARG A 110 4.06 -1.26 -12.38
N GLY A 111 3.70 0.02 -12.41
CA GLY A 111 4.61 1.13 -12.58
C GLY A 111 5.01 1.37 -14.04
N ASP A 112 4.29 0.78 -15.00
CA ASP A 112 4.52 1.02 -16.42
C ASP A 112 3.89 2.35 -16.84
N PRO A 113 4.57 3.18 -17.65
CA PRO A 113 4.02 4.46 -18.10
C PRO A 113 2.71 4.28 -18.86
N ILE A 114 1.72 5.10 -18.53
CA ILE A 114 0.46 5.15 -19.27
C ILE A 114 0.58 6.22 -20.34
N THR A 115 0.31 5.85 -21.59
CA THR A 115 0.09 6.84 -22.66
C THR A 115 -1.42 7.02 -22.84
N PRO A 116 -1.98 8.24 -22.69
CA PRO A 116 -3.40 8.50 -22.93
C PRO A 116 -3.84 7.97 -24.30
N TYR A 117 -4.89 7.14 -24.33
CA TYR A 117 -5.29 6.40 -25.54
C TYR A 117 -6.71 6.73 -26.03
N HIS A 118 -7.54 7.40 -25.22
CA HIS A 118 -8.88 7.84 -25.62
C HIS A 118 -9.03 9.33 -25.35
N ARG A 119 -9.77 10.02 -26.22
CA ARG A 119 -10.02 11.47 -26.13
C ARG A 119 -11.40 11.81 -25.57
N ASN A 120 -12.28 10.83 -25.41
CA ASN A 120 -13.64 11.01 -24.94
C ASN A 120 -13.86 10.25 -23.63
N ALA A 121 -14.59 10.85 -22.71
CA ALA A 121 -14.99 10.25 -21.43
C ALA A 121 -16.52 10.32 -21.26
N ILE A 122 -17.10 9.18 -20.92
CA ILE A 122 -18.51 9.01 -20.57
C ILE A 122 -18.57 8.80 -19.06
N SER A 123 -18.94 9.84 -18.34
CA SER A 123 -19.07 9.81 -16.88
C SER A 123 -20.47 9.40 -16.47
N VAL A 124 -20.55 8.45 -15.55
CA VAL A 124 -21.82 7.88 -15.08
C VAL A 124 -21.89 7.99 -13.57
N ILE A 125 -23.00 8.49 -13.05
CA ILE A 125 -23.31 8.56 -11.62
C ILE A 125 -24.34 7.49 -11.26
N VAL A 126 -24.08 6.82 -10.13
CA VAL A 126 -25.04 5.96 -9.44
C VAL A 126 -25.24 6.46 -8.00
N ASP A 127 -26.50 6.64 -7.59
CA ASP A 127 -26.90 7.04 -6.24
C ASP A 127 -26.61 5.93 -5.21
N GLN A 128 -26.00 6.33 -4.08
CA GLN A 128 -25.74 5.45 -2.94
C GLN A 128 -27.00 5.15 -2.08
N GLY A 129 -28.11 5.83 -2.34
CA GLY A 129 -29.42 5.62 -1.73
C GLY A 129 -29.63 6.48 -0.48
N TRP A 130 -30.63 7.38 -0.52
CA TRP A 130 -30.92 8.32 0.56
C TRP A 130 -31.41 7.63 1.83
N GLU A 131 -32.40 6.74 1.69
CA GLU A 131 -33.10 6.12 2.83
C GLU A 131 -32.15 5.31 3.70
N THR A 132 -31.27 4.52 3.08
CA THR A 132 -30.26 3.76 3.85
C THR A 132 -29.27 4.70 4.54
N MET A 133 -28.87 5.80 3.87
CA MET A 133 -27.98 6.79 4.47
C MET A 133 -28.63 7.52 5.66
N GLU A 134 -29.94 7.75 5.62
CA GLU A 134 -30.69 8.33 6.74
C GLU A 134 -30.68 7.46 7.98
N GLY A 135 -30.80 6.13 7.81
CA GLY A 135 -30.69 5.19 8.92
C GLY A 135 -29.28 5.00 9.48
N ALA A 136 -28.25 5.47 8.77
CA ALA A 136 -26.86 5.15 9.07
C ALA A 136 -26.18 6.27 9.88
N SER A 137 -25.13 5.94 10.62
CA SER A 137 -24.17 6.92 11.17
C SER A 137 -23.30 7.56 10.07
N GLY A 138 -23.19 6.87 8.94
CA GLY A 138 -22.30 7.18 7.82
C GLY A 138 -20.97 6.43 7.87
N ASP A 139 -20.63 5.82 9.00
CA ASP A 139 -19.40 5.06 9.25
C ASP A 139 -19.62 3.80 10.09
N ASP A 140 -20.84 3.30 10.09
CA ASP A 140 -21.24 2.02 10.68
C ASP A 140 -21.07 0.86 9.69
N TRP A 141 -21.73 -0.27 9.95
CA TRP A 141 -21.57 -1.52 9.20
C TRP A 141 -22.19 -1.51 7.79
N ILE A 142 -23.06 -0.55 7.45
CA ILE A 142 -23.66 -0.46 6.10
C ILE A 142 -22.92 0.48 5.16
N SER A 143 -22.07 1.37 5.69
CA SER A 143 -21.41 2.43 4.92
C SER A 143 -20.68 1.92 3.67
N VAL A 144 -19.88 0.85 3.83
CA VAL A 144 -19.18 0.24 2.69
C VAL A 144 -20.13 -0.42 1.68
N ALA A 145 -21.25 -1.00 2.13
CA ALA A 145 -22.21 -1.66 1.26
C ALA A 145 -22.91 -0.66 0.32
N GLN A 146 -23.22 0.56 0.81
CA GLN A 146 -23.75 1.63 -0.03
C GLN A 146 -22.79 1.99 -1.17
N SER A 147 -21.49 2.07 -0.86
CA SER A 147 -20.44 2.29 -1.87
C SER A 147 -20.35 1.12 -2.85
N MET A 148 -20.25 -0.11 -2.35
CA MET A 148 -20.04 -1.31 -3.16
C MET A 148 -21.22 -1.63 -4.08
N ARG A 149 -22.46 -1.42 -3.61
CA ARG A 149 -23.67 -1.53 -4.45
C ARG A 149 -23.59 -0.59 -5.66
N ALA A 150 -23.26 0.68 -5.43
CA ALA A 150 -23.19 1.67 -6.50
C ALA A 150 -22.04 1.37 -7.47
N TYR A 151 -20.87 0.95 -6.96
CA TYR A 151 -19.76 0.51 -7.81
C TYR A 151 -20.08 -0.73 -8.65
N LEU A 152 -20.78 -1.72 -8.06
CA LEU A 152 -21.20 -2.92 -8.79
C LEU A 152 -22.17 -2.55 -9.92
N ARG A 153 -23.15 -1.70 -9.62
CA ARG A 153 -24.11 -1.22 -10.63
C ARG A 153 -23.40 -0.53 -11.78
N PHE A 154 -22.47 0.40 -11.50
CA PHE A 154 -21.68 1.03 -12.55
C PHE A 154 -20.89 0.01 -13.36
N SER A 155 -20.17 -0.91 -12.70
CA SER A 155 -19.29 -1.86 -13.40
C SER A 155 -20.06 -2.73 -14.38
N LEU A 156 -21.30 -3.11 -14.05
CA LEU A 156 -22.19 -3.82 -14.96
C LEU A 156 -22.58 -2.97 -16.17
N ILE A 157 -23.17 -1.78 -15.94
CA ILE A 157 -23.71 -0.96 -17.05
C ILE A 157 -22.59 -0.36 -17.92
N GLY A 158 -21.46 -0.01 -17.32
CA GLY A 158 -20.26 0.44 -18.02
C GLY A 158 -19.65 -0.67 -18.88
N GLY A 159 -19.62 -1.91 -18.38
CA GLY A 159 -19.19 -3.08 -19.16
C GLY A 159 -20.07 -3.33 -20.40
N VAL A 160 -21.39 -3.30 -20.22
CA VAL A 160 -22.35 -3.43 -21.33
C VAL A 160 -22.15 -2.32 -22.36
N LEU A 161 -22.01 -1.07 -21.91
CA LEU A 161 -21.77 0.06 -22.81
C LEU A 161 -20.45 -0.10 -23.57
N ALA A 162 -19.33 -0.31 -22.87
CA ALA A 162 -18.02 -0.39 -23.50
C ALA A 162 -17.95 -1.52 -24.53
N GLU A 163 -18.54 -2.68 -24.23
CA GLU A 163 -18.67 -3.79 -25.18
C GLU A 163 -19.50 -3.38 -26.41
N HIS A 164 -20.61 -2.66 -26.21
CA HIS A 164 -21.40 -2.16 -27.32
C HIS A 164 -20.64 -1.18 -28.20
N LEU A 165 -19.86 -0.25 -27.61
CA LEU A 165 -19.02 0.69 -28.35
C LEU A 165 -17.96 -0.04 -29.19
N ARG A 166 -17.31 -1.06 -28.61
CA ARG A 166 -16.33 -1.91 -29.33
C ARG A 166 -16.96 -2.64 -30.51
N ARG A 167 -18.19 -3.16 -30.35
CA ARG A 167 -18.96 -3.78 -31.44
C ARG A 167 -19.43 -2.79 -32.50
N LEU A 168 -19.44 -1.50 -32.20
CA LEU A 168 -19.66 -0.45 -33.18
C LEU A 168 -18.35 0.04 -33.83
N GLY A 169 -17.22 -0.62 -33.54
CA GLY A 169 -15.91 -0.31 -34.11
C GLY A 169 -15.14 0.81 -33.40
N HIS A 170 -15.50 1.12 -32.15
CA HIS A 170 -14.85 2.15 -31.35
C HIS A 170 -14.16 1.55 -30.12
N GLY A 171 -12.87 1.84 -29.94
CA GLY A 171 -12.14 1.50 -28.72
C GLY A 171 -12.87 2.05 -27.49
N ALA A 172 -13.02 1.23 -26.46
CA ALA A 172 -13.64 1.64 -25.21
C ALA A 172 -13.09 0.86 -24.02
N ARG A 173 -12.80 1.56 -22.92
CA ARG A 173 -12.33 0.99 -21.65
C ARG A 173 -13.16 1.49 -20.47
N VAL A 174 -13.54 0.56 -19.60
CA VAL A 174 -14.24 0.88 -18.35
C VAL A 174 -13.22 1.15 -17.25
N HIS A 175 -13.46 2.21 -16.47
CA HIS A 175 -12.67 2.56 -15.29
C HIS A 175 -13.54 2.41 -14.05
N SER A 176 -13.35 1.31 -13.32
CA SER A 176 -14.15 0.94 -12.14
C SER A 176 -13.37 1.12 -10.84
N VAL A 177 -14.01 0.87 -9.70
CA VAL A 177 -13.33 0.89 -8.39
C VAL A 177 -12.25 -0.20 -8.26
N MET A 178 -12.32 -1.26 -9.07
CA MET A 178 -11.38 -2.37 -9.02
C MET A 178 -10.14 -2.11 -9.88
N ASP A 179 -10.33 -1.44 -11.01
CA ASP A 179 -9.25 -1.05 -11.90
C ASP A 179 -9.64 0.18 -12.73
N ASP A 180 -8.86 1.25 -12.57
CA ASP A 180 -8.99 2.53 -13.25
C ASP A 180 -7.63 3.05 -13.75
N GLU A 181 -7.65 3.85 -14.82
CA GLU A 181 -6.47 4.54 -15.35
C GLU A 181 -6.68 6.05 -15.49
N VAL A 182 -7.87 6.53 -15.13
CA VAL A 182 -8.25 7.94 -15.15
C VAL A 182 -8.85 8.35 -13.80
N LEU A 183 -8.69 9.63 -13.47
CA LEU A 183 -9.30 10.25 -12.31
C LEU A 183 -10.74 10.68 -12.64
N ASN A 184 -11.72 10.11 -11.94
CA ASN A 184 -13.14 10.44 -12.17
C ASN A 184 -13.54 11.89 -11.80
N PRO A 185 -13.07 12.51 -10.68
CA PRO A 185 -13.51 13.84 -10.28
C PRO A 185 -13.39 14.92 -11.36
N PRO A 186 -12.26 15.09 -12.07
CA PRO A 186 -12.20 16.09 -13.14
C PRO A 186 -13.13 15.79 -14.30
N LEU A 187 -13.36 14.51 -14.62
CA LEU A 187 -14.24 14.13 -15.73
C LEU A 187 -15.71 14.45 -15.42
N LEU A 188 -16.14 14.31 -14.16
CA LEU A 188 -17.46 14.77 -13.69
C LEU A 188 -17.62 16.30 -13.79
N LEU A 189 -16.56 17.07 -13.51
CA LEU A 189 -16.57 18.53 -13.63
C LEU A 189 -16.71 18.94 -15.09
N LEU A 190 -15.88 18.38 -15.96
CA LEU A 190 -15.87 18.68 -17.39
C LEU A 190 -17.19 18.31 -18.06
N SER A 191 -17.82 17.23 -17.62
CA SER A 191 -19.10 16.75 -18.16
C SER A 191 -20.33 17.41 -17.53
N GLY A 192 -20.18 18.43 -16.70
CA GLY A 192 -21.31 19.16 -16.11
C GLY A 192 -22.12 18.38 -15.08
N LEU A 193 -21.55 17.35 -14.45
CA LEU A 193 -22.26 16.50 -13.48
C LEU A 193 -22.20 17.02 -12.04
N GLY A 194 -21.41 18.06 -11.78
CA GLY A 194 -21.36 18.70 -10.47
C GLY A 194 -20.25 19.74 -10.36
N GLU A 195 -20.06 20.25 -9.15
CA GLU A 195 -19.04 21.22 -8.80
C GLU A 195 -18.11 20.71 -7.69
N VAL A 196 -16.90 21.29 -7.58
CA VAL A 196 -15.98 21.01 -6.48
C VAL A 196 -16.63 21.45 -5.16
N SER A 197 -16.62 20.57 -4.16
CA SER A 197 -17.22 20.83 -2.84
C SER A 197 -16.18 20.91 -1.73
N ARG A 198 -16.57 21.47 -0.56
CA ARG A 198 -15.72 21.51 0.63
C ARG A 198 -15.26 20.14 1.12
N ILE A 199 -15.99 19.07 0.83
CA ILE A 199 -15.60 17.70 1.17
C ILE A 199 -14.22 17.36 0.58
N GLY A 200 -13.87 18.01 -0.53
CA GLY A 200 -12.58 17.91 -1.21
C GLY A 200 -12.70 17.07 -2.46
N GLU A 201 -12.35 15.79 -2.37
CA GLU A 201 -12.30 14.88 -3.52
C GLU A 201 -13.67 14.33 -3.96
N VAL A 202 -14.76 14.98 -3.52
CA VAL A 202 -16.13 14.62 -3.89
C VAL A 202 -16.74 15.77 -4.67
N ILE A 203 -17.05 15.49 -5.94
CA ILE A 203 -17.84 16.39 -6.78
C ILE A 203 -19.30 16.27 -6.34
N LEU A 204 -19.94 17.42 -6.10
CA LEU A 204 -21.30 17.49 -5.60
C LEU A 204 -22.25 17.80 -6.76
N ASN A 205 -23.25 16.95 -6.93
CA ASN A 205 -24.28 17.10 -7.95
C ASN A 205 -25.45 17.96 -7.43
N PRO A 206 -26.04 18.86 -8.25
CA PRO A 206 -27.12 19.75 -7.80
C PRO A 206 -28.41 19.04 -7.34
N LEU A 207 -28.64 17.79 -7.76
CA LEU A 207 -29.85 17.04 -7.43
C LEU A 207 -29.62 16.01 -6.32
N LEU A 208 -28.54 15.22 -6.45
CA LEU A 208 -28.17 14.12 -5.54
C LEU A 208 -27.26 14.58 -4.39
N GLY A 209 -26.75 15.81 -4.44
CA GLY A 209 -25.71 16.27 -3.54
C GLY A 209 -24.44 15.43 -3.70
N PRO A 210 -23.73 15.13 -2.60
CA PRO A 210 -22.53 14.30 -2.63
C PRO A 210 -22.83 12.79 -2.57
N ARG A 211 -24.11 12.36 -2.59
CA ARG A 211 -24.56 10.97 -2.35
C ARG A 211 -24.35 10.03 -3.56
N LEU A 212 -23.21 10.13 -4.22
CA LEU A 212 -22.97 9.43 -5.49
C LEU A 212 -21.72 8.57 -5.45
N LYS A 213 -21.69 7.55 -6.30
CA LYS A 213 -20.46 7.00 -6.86
C LYS A 213 -20.44 7.28 -8.35
N SER A 214 -19.24 7.46 -8.88
CA SER A 214 -19.04 7.60 -10.30
C SER A 214 -18.20 6.46 -10.86
N GLY A 215 -18.40 6.22 -12.14
CA GLY A 215 -17.49 5.47 -12.97
C GLY A 215 -17.40 6.10 -14.35
N VAL A 216 -16.38 5.72 -15.11
CA VAL A 216 -16.08 6.32 -16.41
C VAL A 216 -15.88 5.23 -17.46
N VAL A 217 -16.40 5.46 -18.66
CA VAL A 217 -15.98 4.71 -19.86
C VAL A 217 -15.24 5.69 -20.77
N THR A 218 -13.97 5.44 -21.05
CA THR A 218 -13.25 6.21 -22.08
C THR A 218 -13.42 5.56 -23.44
N THR A 219 -13.47 6.35 -24.51
CA THR A 219 -13.66 5.85 -25.87
C THR A 219 -13.03 6.75 -26.94
N ASN A 220 -12.84 6.23 -28.15
CA ASN A 220 -12.55 7.03 -29.34
C ASN A 220 -13.80 7.32 -30.20
N MET A 221 -15.00 6.84 -29.80
CA MET A 221 -16.25 7.13 -30.52
C MET A 221 -16.50 8.64 -30.59
N PRO A 222 -16.79 9.21 -31.77
CA PRO A 222 -17.11 10.63 -31.88
C PRO A 222 -18.42 10.93 -31.14
N MET A 223 -18.41 11.92 -30.25
CA MET A 223 -19.58 12.34 -29.49
C MET A 223 -19.50 13.83 -29.13
N SER A 224 -20.64 14.51 -29.13
CA SER A 224 -20.74 15.87 -28.61
C SER A 224 -20.59 15.88 -27.08
N HIS A 225 -19.91 16.90 -26.56
CA HIS A 225 -19.63 17.04 -25.12
C HIS A 225 -20.64 17.96 -24.43
N ASP A 226 -20.90 17.65 -23.17
CA ASP A 226 -21.57 18.53 -22.22
C ASP A 226 -20.63 19.66 -21.78
N ARG A 227 -21.15 20.59 -20.98
CA ARG A 227 -20.38 21.73 -20.45
C ARG A 227 -20.39 21.72 -18.92
N PRO A 228 -19.32 22.21 -18.27
CA PRO A 228 -19.34 22.47 -16.84
C PRO A 228 -20.53 23.33 -16.41
N ILE A 229 -21.02 23.09 -15.20
CA ILE A 229 -22.16 23.81 -14.62
C ILE A 229 -21.71 24.76 -13.51
N ASP A 230 -22.54 25.77 -13.24
CA ASP A 230 -22.45 26.63 -12.06
C ASP A 230 -23.85 26.72 -11.44
N PHE A 231 -24.01 26.17 -10.25
CA PHE A 231 -25.23 26.24 -9.44
C PHE A 231 -24.99 26.96 -8.11
N GLY A 232 -23.93 27.78 -8.05
CA GLY A 232 -23.59 28.59 -6.88
C GLY A 232 -22.87 27.82 -5.77
N LEU A 233 -22.43 26.58 -6.01
CA LEU A 233 -21.88 25.73 -4.94
C LEU A 233 -20.62 26.32 -4.32
N GLN A 234 -19.76 26.96 -5.10
CA GLN A 234 -18.51 27.55 -4.58
C GLN A 234 -18.80 28.51 -3.42
N ARG A 235 -19.72 29.46 -3.64
CA ARG A 235 -20.15 30.43 -2.63
C ARG A 235 -20.90 29.77 -1.48
N PHE A 236 -21.69 28.74 -1.76
CA PHE A 236 -22.40 27.99 -0.72
C PHE A 236 -21.42 27.28 0.22
N CYS A 237 -20.44 26.57 -0.34
CA CYS A 237 -19.43 25.85 0.43
C CYS A 237 -18.49 26.80 1.20
N GLU A 238 -18.20 28.00 0.68
CA GLU A 238 -17.46 29.04 1.42
C GLU A 238 -18.16 29.38 2.76
N GLY A 239 -19.49 29.48 2.77
CA GLY A 239 -20.29 29.78 3.97
C GLY A 239 -20.73 28.58 4.81
N CYS A 240 -20.54 27.34 4.34
CA CYS A 240 -20.99 26.12 5.03
C CYS A 240 -19.82 25.23 5.46
N ASN A 241 -19.80 24.83 6.73
CA ASN A 241 -18.75 23.98 7.33
C ASN A 241 -19.27 22.66 7.91
N LYS A 242 -20.53 22.28 7.65
CA LYS A 242 -21.15 21.09 8.25
C LYS A 242 -20.39 19.79 7.97
N CYS A 243 -19.93 19.56 6.74
CA CYS A 243 -19.14 18.37 6.41
C CYS A 243 -17.80 18.33 7.15
N ALA A 244 -17.14 19.48 7.33
CA ALA A 244 -15.91 19.60 8.10
C ALA A 244 -16.14 19.29 9.58
N ARG A 245 -17.19 19.89 10.16
CA ARG A 245 -17.61 19.71 11.56
C ARG A 245 -17.94 18.26 11.89
N GLU A 246 -18.61 17.57 10.99
CA GLU A 246 -19.09 16.20 11.23
C GLU A 246 -18.08 15.12 10.83
N CYS A 247 -16.89 15.48 10.35
CA CYS A 247 -15.86 14.53 9.92
C CYS A 247 -15.21 13.84 11.14
N PRO A 248 -15.36 12.52 11.33
CA PRO A 248 -14.82 11.84 12.52
C PRO A 248 -13.31 11.91 12.65
N SER A 249 -12.60 11.97 11.51
CA SER A 249 -11.14 12.03 11.46
C SER A 249 -10.61 13.46 11.41
N GLY A 250 -11.48 14.48 11.36
CA GLY A 250 -11.06 15.88 11.17
C GLY A 250 -10.22 16.11 9.91
N ALA A 251 -10.55 15.41 8.81
CA ALA A 251 -9.78 15.45 7.57
C ALA A 251 -10.21 16.57 6.61
N ILE A 252 -11.42 17.10 6.77
CA ILE A 252 -11.98 18.10 5.87
C ILE A 252 -11.64 19.51 6.37
N THR A 253 -11.16 20.37 5.48
CA THR A 253 -10.76 21.74 5.79
C THR A 253 -11.96 22.66 6.02
N ALA A 254 -11.88 23.48 7.08
CA ALA A 254 -12.74 24.63 7.32
C ALA A 254 -12.22 25.90 6.64
N GLY A 255 -11.01 25.84 6.06
CA GLY A 255 -10.33 26.97 5.41
C GLY A 255 -10.79 27.27 3.97
N PRO A 256 -10.03 28.11 3.26
CA PRO A 256 -10.32 28.51 1.89
C PRO A 256 -10.01 27.38 0.89
N LYS A 257 -10.42 27.59 -0.38
CA LYS A 257 -9.90 26.83 -1.51
C LYS A 257 -8.50 27.29 -1.86
N LEU A 258 -7.63 26.34 -2.19
CA LEU A 258 -6.25 26.61 -2.55
C LEU A 258 -5.84 25.72 -3.74
N MET A 259 -4.71 26.05 -4.35
CA MET A 259 -4.16 25.35 -5.51
C MET A 259 -3.45 24.06 -5.11
N PHE A 260 -3.83 22.96 -5.75
CA PHE A 260 -3.22 21.64 -5.62
C PHE A 260 -3.03 21.04 -7.02
N ASN A 261 -1.78 20.76 -7.41
CA ASN A 261 -1.43 20.07 -8.65
C ASN A 261 -2.03 20.74 -9.90
N GLY A 262 -2.00 22.08 -9.95
CA GLY A 262 -2.52 22.85 -11.08
C GLY A 262 -4.03 23.14 -11.03
N TYR A 263 -4.76 22.75 -9.98
CA TYR A 263 -6.20 23.06 -9.86
C TYR A 263 -6.61 23.53 -8.47
N GLU A 264 -7.68 24.33 -8.41
CA GLU A 264 -8.23 24.90 -7.18
C GLU A 264 -9.18 23.89 -6.49
N ILE A 265 -8.98 23.65 -5.18
CA ILE A 265 -9.76 22.68 -4.40
C ILE A 265 -9.75 22.99 -2.89
N TRP A 266 -10.80 22.59 -2.17
CA TRP A 266 -10.73 22.40 -0.71
C TRP A 266 -10.03 21.07 -0.42
N LYS A 267 -8.69 21.04 -0.46
CA LYS A 267 -7.97 19.78 -0.30
C LYS A 267 -8.15 19.22 1.11
N SER A 268 -8.67 18.01 1.22
CA SER A 268 -8.76 17.27 2.48
C SER A 268 -7.46 16.54 2.81
N ASP A 269 -7.25 16.25 4.09
CA ASP A 269 -6.18 15.36 4.56
C ASP A 269 -6.54 13.91 4.22
N SER A 270 -6.18 13.51 2.99
CA SER A 270 -6.49 12.20 2.46
C SER A 270 -5.84 11.06 3.26
N GLN A 271 -4.73 11.32 3.98
CA GLN A 271 -4.14 10.34 4.88
C GLN A 271 -5.06 10.09 6.09
N LYS A 272 -5.49 11.14 6.81
CA LYS A 272 -6.43 10.98 7.94
C LYS A 272 -7.72 10.28 7.52
N CYS A 273 -8.29 10.69 6.38
CA CYS A 273 -9.51 10.08 5.86
C CYS A 273 -9.32 8.59 5.55
N THR A 274 -8.22 8.24 4.87
CA THR A 274 -7.91 6.84 4.51
C THR A 274 -7.66 6.00 5.74
N LEU A 275 -6.83 6.48 6.67
CA LEU A 275 -6.57 5.79 7.94
C LEU A 275 -7.87 5.47 8.66
N TYR A 276 -8.73 6.46 8.86
CA TYR A 276 -10.02 6.24 9.51
C TYR A 276 -10.88 5.22 8.77
N ARG A 277 -11.00 5.33 7.44
CA ARG A 277 -11.80 4.39 6.63
C ARG A 277 -11.30 2.96 6.71
N VAL A 278 -9.97 2.78 6.76
CA VAL A 278 -9.32 1.46 6.75
C VAL A 278 -9.32 0.83 8.13
N THR A 279 -9.09 1.60 9.20
CA THR A 279 -8.79 1.04 10.52
C THR A 279 -9.91 1.18 11.56
N GLN A 280 -10.95 1.98 11.31
CA GLN A 280 -12.03 2.16 12.28
C GLN A 280 -12.70 0.82 12.62
N ALA A 281 -12.98 0.59 13.91
CA ALA A 281 -13.50 -0.68 14.42
C ALA A 281 -15.03 -0.72 14.61
N GLY A 282 -15.70 0.44 14.68
CA GLY A 282 -17.15 0.54 14.91
C GLY A 282 -18.02 0.39 13.65
N GLY A 283 -17.47 -0.12 12.56
CA GLY A 283 -18.15 -0.24 11.26
C GLY A 283 -17.20 -0.66 10.14
N ALA A 284 -17.59 -0.42 8.89
CA ALA A 284 -16.73 -0.64 7.73
C ALA A 284 -16.73 0.57 6.79
N MET A 285 -15.54 1.17 6.58
CA MET A 285 -15.34 2.40 5.83
C MET A 285 -16.06 3.62 6.45
N CYS A 286 -16.20 4.70 5.69
CA CYS A 286 -16.88 5.92 6.11
C CYS A 286 -17.34 6.71 4.87
N GLY A 287 -18.51 7.31 4.99
CA GLY A 287 -19.15 8.21 4.04
C GLY A 287 -19.96 9.31 4.76
N ARG A 288 -19.65 9.59 6.03
CA ARG A 288 -20.42 10.51 6.89
C ARG A 288 -20.51 11.94 6.32
N CYS A 289 -19.47 12.42 5.65
CA CYS A 289 -19.49 13.73 4.99
C CYS A 289 -20.58 13.85 3.91
N MET A 290 -20.94 12.74 3.25
CA MET A 290 -22.06 12.72 2.30
C MET A 290 -23.38 12.81 3.03
N LYS A 291 -23.55 12.01 4.10
CA LYS A 291 -24.75 11.98 4.93
C LYS A 291 -25.13 13.35 5.48
N THR A 292 -24.15 14.06 6.05
CA THR A 292 -24.40 15.31 6.80
C THR A 292 -24.42 16.56 5.93
N CYS A 293 -24.14 16.45 4.64
CA CYS A 293 -24.19 17.59 3.74
C CYS A 293 -25.65 18.09 3.60
N PRO A 294 -25.92 19.41 3.69
CA PRO A 294 -27.27 19.94 3.45
C PRO A 294 -27.84 19.63 2.05
N TRP A 295 -26.98 19.30 1.09
CA TRP A 295 -27.39 18.89 -0.26
C TRP A 295 -27.77 17.41 -0.38
N ASN A 296 -27.64 16.62 0.69
CA ASN A 296 -28.12 15.24 0.74
C ASN A 296 -29.64 15.18 0.98
N LEU A 297 -30.39 15.42 -0.09
CA LEU A 297 -31.83 15.67 -0.07
C LEU A 297 -32.65 14.42 -0.43
N GLU A 298 -33.86 14.29 0.13
CA GLU A 298 -34.76 13.13 -0.04
C GLU A 298 -35.29 13.00 -1.48
N GLY A 299 -35.65 14.10 -2.12
CA GLY A 299 -36.28 14.05 -3.45
C GLY A 299 -36.28 15.38 -4.19
N ILE A 300 -36.80 15.37 -5.42
CA ILE A 300 -36.76 16.52 -6.34
C ILE A 300 -37.77 17.60 -5.91
N PHE A 301 -39.00 17.21 -5.56
CA PHE A 301 -40.10 18.16 -5.30
C PHE A 301 -40.11 18.73 -3.88
N ALA A 302 -40.04 17.86 -2.86
CA ALA A 302 -40.08 18.29 -1.44
C ALA A 302 -38.98 19.29 -1.09
N GLU A 303 -37.83 19.16 -1.75
CA GLU A 303 -36.63 19.95 -1.49
C GLU A 303 -36.38 21.02 -2.57
N ALA A 304 -37.32 21.23 -3.48
CA ALA A 304 -37.24 22.29 -4.49
C ALA A 304 -37.05 23.69 -3.87
N PRO A 305 -37.73 24.07 -2.76
CA PRO A 305 -37.52 25.37 -2.11
C PRO A 305 -36.08 25.55 -1.59
N PHE A 306 -35.52 24.52 -0.95
CA PHE A 306 -34.13 24.54 -0.48
C PHE A 306 -33.17 24.73 -1.66
N ARG A 307 -33.31 23.94 -2.73
CA ARG A 307 -32.45 24.04 -3.92
C ARG A 307 -32.54 25.42 -4.56
N TRP A 308 -33.75 25.93 -4.74
CA TRP A 308 -33.97 27.26 -5.33
C TRP A 308 -33.25 28.33 -4.52
N LEU A 309 -33.41 28.34 -3.20
CA LEU A 309 -32.76 29.32 -2.32
C LEU A 309 -31.24 29.17 -2.34
N ALA A 310 -30.74 27.94 -2.22
CA ALA A 310 -29.30 27.64 -2.18
C ALA A 310 -28.60 27.97 -3.50
N MET A 311 -29.24 27.74 -4.65
CA MET A 311 -28.67 28.05 -5.97
C MET A 311 -28.77 29.53 -6.33
N ARG A 312 -29.90 30.19 -6.00
CA ARG A 312 -30.12 31.60 -6.35
C ARG A 312 -29.43 32.57 -5.41
N PHE A 313 -29.34 32.20 -4.13
CA PHE A 313 -28.76 33.01 -3.07
C PHE A 313 -27.79 32.17 -2.23
N PRO A 314 -26.66 31.71 -2.81
CA PRO A 314 -25.73 30.81 -2.13
C PRO A 314 -25.10 31.39 -0.85
N GLN A 315 -25.11 32.72 -0.69
CA GLN A 315 -24.70 33.40 0.54
C GLN A 315 -25.61 33.09 1.74
N SER A 316 -26.81 32.52 1.49
CA SER A 316 -27.70 32.01 2.54
C SER A 316 -27.18 30.73 3.21
N ALA A 317 -26.05 30.17 2.76
CA ALA A 317 -25.49 28.92 3.29
C ALA A 317 -25.36 28.85 4.83
N PRO A 318 -24.91 29.89 5.56
CA PRO A 318 -24.88 29.84 7.03
C PRO A 318 -26.28 29.68 7.65
N LEU A 319 -27.28 30.39 7.12
CA LEU A 319 -28.67 30.30 7.55
C LEU A 319 -29.26 28.92 7.22
N LEU A 320 -29.03 28.43 6.00
CA LEU A 320 -29.49 27.13 5.54
C LEU A 320 -28.84 26.00 6.35
N GLN A 321 -27.55 26.09 6.65
CA GLN A 321 -26.87 25.16 7.55
C GLN A 321 -27.50 25.18 8.95
N TRP A 322 -27.73 26.36 9.51
CA TRP A 322 -28.36 26.50 10.83
C TRP A 322 -29.75 25.88 10.87
N LEU A 323 -30.57 26.10 9.84
CA LEU A 323 -31.89 25.49 9.71
C LEU A 323 -31.80 23.96 9.57
N ASP A 324 -30.89 23.48 8.71
CA ASP A 324 -30.61 22.06 8.49
C ASP A 324 -30.20 21.35 9.80
N ASP A 325 -29.37 22.00 10.62
CA ASP A 325 -29.03 21.53 11.97
C ASP A 325 -30.23 21.54 12.93
N ARG A 326 -31.03 22.61 12.92
CA ARG A 326 -32.21 22.76 13.80
C ARG A 326 -33.30 21.73 13.50
N LEU A 327 -33.47 21.38 12.22
CA LEU A 327 -34.36 20.32 11.75
C LEU A 327 -33.79 18.92 12.02
N GLY A 328 -32.57 18.81 12.53
CA GLY A 328 -31.93 17.52 12.82
C GLY A 328 -31.54 16.73 11.56
N ARG A 329 -31.43 17.37 10.40
CA ARG A 329 -31.04 16.71 9.15
C ARG A 329 -29.61 16.19 9.26
N GLY A 330 -29.42 14.92 8.92
CA GLY A 330 -28.17 14.20 9.14
C GLY A 330 -28.05 13.48 10.50
N ARG A 331 -29.09 13.49 11.35
CA ARG A 331 -29.21 12.53 12.46
C ARG A 331 -29.52 11.12 11.95
N ILE A 332 -29.43 10.14 12.85
CA ILE A 332 -29.82 8.75 12.54
C ILE A 332 -31.34 8.64 12.62
N ASN A 333 -31.97 8.20 11.54
CA ASN A 333 -33.38 7.82 11.54
C ASN A 333 -33.52 6.31 11.82
N PRO A 334 -33.86 5.89 13.05
CA PRO A 334 -33.88 4.47 13.41
C PRO A 334 -34.88 3.64 12.60
N VAL A 335 -35.95 4.26 12.08
CA VAL A 335 -36.95 3.59 11.23
C VAL A 335 -36.34 3.10 9.91
N LYS A 336 -35.29 3.78 9.43
CA LYS A 336 -34.62 3.45 8.17
C LYS A 336 -33.44 2.48 8.35
N ARG A 337 -33.10 2.10 9.59
CA ARG A 337 -32.03 1.13 9.89
C ARG A 337 -32.55 -0.30 9.74
N TRP A 338 -32.36 -0.86 8.55
CA TRP A 338 -32.89 -2.18 8.17
C TRP A 338 -31.86 -3.32 8.22
N TRP A 339 -30.56 -3.01 8.32
CA TRP A 339 -29.47 -4.00 8.25
C TRP A 339 -29.06 -4.53 9.62
N TRP A 340 -28.30 -5.63 9.59
CA TRP A 340 -27.62 -6.18 10.76
C TRP A 340 -26.18 -5.67 10.86
N ASP A 341 -25.74 -5.47 12.09
CA ASP A 341 -24.34 -5.18 12.40
C ASP A 341 -23.61 -6.52 12.49
N LEU A 342 -22.86 -6.87 11.45
CA LEU A 342 -22.13 -8.13 11.33
C LEU A 342 -20.68 -7.85 10.94
N GLU A 343 -19.77 -8.49 11.65
CA GLU A 343 -18.33 -8.41 11.46
C GLU A 343 -17.75 -9.80 11.22
N MET A 344 -16.87 -9.92 10.23
CA MET A 344 -15.97 -11.06 10.09
C MET A 344 -14.65 -10.73 10.75
N VAL A 345 -14.22 -11.66 11.59
CA VAL A 345 -13.05 -11.56 12.45
C VAL A 345 -12.13 -12.73 12.13
N ASP A 346 -10.83 -12.48 11.95
CA ASP A 346 -9.80 -13.51 11.78
C ASP A 346 -10.14 -14.57 10.69
N GLU A 347 -10.79 -14.12 9.61
CA GLU A 347 -11.28 -14.97 8.50
C GLU A 347 -12.32 -16.04 8.89
N GLY A 348 -12.92 -15.92 10.08
CA GLY A 348 -13.99 -16.78 10.57
C GLY A 348 -15.39 -16.44 10.03
N PRO A 349 -16.46 -17.01 10.61
CA PRO A 349 -17.83 -16.66 10.25
C PRO A 349 -18.17 -15.21 10.63
N TYR A 350 -19.16 -14.62 9.95
CA TYR A 350 -19.70 -13.33 10.33
C TYR A 350 -20.54 -13.45 11.60
N GLY A 351 -20.26 -12.62 12.61
CA GLY A 351 -20.98 -12.58 13.88
C GLY A 351 -21.20 -11.14 14.36
N PRO A 352 -21.74 -10.96 15.58
CA PRO A 352 -21.82 -9.64 16.20
C PRO A 352 -20.44 -8.97 16.29
N PRO A 353 -20.35 -7.65 16.08
CA PRO A 353 -19.08 -6.95 16.07
C PRO A 353 -18.40 -6.94 17.44
N ARG A 354 -17.06 -7.00 17.46
CA ARG A 354 -16.26 -6.95 18.71
C ARG A 354 -16.39 -5.59 19.39
N GLN A 355 -16.56 -4.52 18.61
CA GLN A 355 -16.71 -3.15 19.10
C GLN A 355 -18.14 -2.63 18.87
N PRO A 356 -18.65 -1.76 19.76
CA PRO A 356 -19.95 -1.13 19.55
C PRO A 356 -20.02 -0.43 18.18
N PRO A 357 -21.10 -0.64 17.41
CA PRO A 357 -21.32 0.09 16.16
C PRO A 357 -21.31 1.61 16.36
N ASN A 358 -20.70 2.33 15.43
CA ASN A 358 -20.71 3.79 15.42
C ASN A 358 -22.15 4.31 15.36
N ARG A 359 -22.52 5.18 16.31
CA ARG A 359 -23.82 5.87 16.36
C ARG A 359 -23.58 7.34 16.66
N ARG A 360 -23.24 8.10 15.62
CA ARG A 360 -22.81 9.50 15.76
C ARG A 360 -23.98 10.47 15.55
N GLU A 361 -24.30 11.20 16.61
CA GLU A 361 -25.19 12.36 16.55
C GLU A 361 -24.53 13.56 15.87
N LEU A 362 -25.33 14.60 15.59
CA LEU A 362 -24.83 15.88 15.09
C LEU A 362 -24.06 16.62 16.20
N GLN A 363 -23.06 17.42 15.80
CA GLN A 363 -22.24 18.22 16.71
C GLN A 363 -22.45 19.73 16.47
N PRO A 364 -23.68 20.26 16.62
CA PRO A 364 -23.99 21.64 16.24
C PRO A 364 -23.20 22.69 17.02
N GLU A 365 -22.69 22.37 18.22
CA GLU A 365 -21.90 23.27 19.05
C GLU A 365 -20.41 23.30 18.71
N LEU A 366 -19.92 22.34 17.91
CA LEU A 366 -18.52 22.32 17.51
C LEU A 366 -18.23 23.48 16.54
N ARG A 367 -17.34 24.39 16.95
CA ARG A 367 -16.85 25.51 16.13
C ARG A 367 -15.45 25.17 15.64
N LEU A 368 -15.31 24.93 14.33
CA LEU A 368 -14.02 24.72 13.70
C LEU A 368 -13.41 26.07 13.30
N ARG A 369 -12.15 26.29 13.66
CA ARG A 369 -11.33 27.40 13.18
C ARG A 369 -10.25 26.84 12.27
N TYR A 370 -10.01 27.49 11.13
CA TYR A 370 -9.04 27.01 10.14
C TYR A 370 -7.62 26.98 10.72
N GLU A 371 -7.29 27.96 11.54
CA GLU A 371 -5.98 28.18 12.15
C GLU A 371 -5.61 27.06 13.15
N ASP A 372 -6.62 26.42 13.75
CA ASP A 372 -6.43 25.30 14.67
C ASP A 372 -6.24 23.97 13.94
N GLN A 373 -6.55 23.90 12.64
CA GLN A 373 -6.49 22.65 11.89
C GLN A 373 -5.06 22.36 11.40
N THR A 374 -4.50 21.26 11.90
CA THR A 374 -3.29 20.67 11.31
C THR A 374 -3.68 19.58 10.31
N LEU A 375 -3.55 19.91 9.02
CA LEU A 375 -3.83 19.05 7.88
C LEU A 375 -2.57 18.81 7.04
N ALA A 376 -2.50 17.64 6.42
CA ALA A 376 -1.42 17.25 5.52
C ALA A 376 -1.95 16.99 4.10
N VAL A 377 -1.18 17.36 3.07
CA VAL A 377 -1.48 17.04 1.67
C VAL A 377 -0.27 16.47 0.96
N TYR A 378 -0.51 15.65 -0.06
CA TYR A 378 0.53 14.94 -0.80
C TYR A 378 0.48 15.33 -2.28
N PRO A 379 1.01 16.51 -2.65
CA PRO A 379 1.08 16.95 -4.03
C PRO A 379 2.04 16.08 -4.84
N ALA A 380 2.11 16.32 -6.14
CA ALA A 380 2.96 15.54 -7.05
C ALA A 380 4.42 15.36 -6.58
N PRO A 381 5.13 16.36 -6.02
CA PRO A 381 6.48 16.16 -5.48
C PRO A 381 6.59 15.23 -4.26
N LEU A 382 5.48 14.96 -3.56
CA LEU A 382 5.41 14.03 -2.42
C LEU A 382 4.71 12.70 -2.79
N ALA A 383 4.37 12.50 -4.06
CA ALA A 383 3.85 11.24 -4.55
C ALA A 383 4.95 10.16 -4.53
N PRO A 384 4.59 8.89 -4.33
CA PRO A 384 5.55 7.79 -4.40
C PRO A 384 6.12 7.60 -5.81
N PRO A 385 7.23 6.86 -5.95
CA PRO A 385 7.62 6.28 -7.23
C PRO A 385 6.48 5.41 -7.82
N PRO A 386 6.53 5.12 -9.13
CA PRO A 386 5.47 4.35 -9.77
C PRO A 386 5.49 2.86 -9.40
N TRP A 387 6.62 2.37 -8.88
CA TRP A 387 6.84 0.95 -8.61
C TRP A 387 6.00 0.43 -7.43
N PRO A 388 5.52 -0.83 -7.48
CA PRO A 388 4.80 -1.47 -6.39
C PRO A 388 5.76 -1.85 -5.25
N TRP A 389 6.22 -0.84 -4.53
CA TRP A 389 7.19 -0.92 -3.45
C TRP A 389 6.73 -0.11 -2.23
N PRO A 390 7.08 -0.50 -0.98
CA PRO A 390 6.82 0.33 0.19
C PRO A 390 7.48 1.71 0.09
N PHE A 391 6.72 2.79 0.36
CA PHE A 391 7.20 4.16 0.35
C PHE A 391 6.56 4.96 1.51
N PRO A 392 7.15 4.87 2.73
CA PRO A 392 6.61 5.52 3.92
C PRO A 392 6.26 6.99 3.69
N ALA A 393 5.05 7.38 4.11
CA ALA A 393 4.59 8.76 3.92
C ALA A 393 5.25 9.72 4.91
N ASP A 394 5.81 10.81 4.39
CA ASP A 394 6.27 11.93 5.22
C ASP A 394 5.09 12.84 5.54
N ARG A 395 4.53 12.68 6.75
CA ARG A 395 3.42 13.50 7.22
C ARG A 395 3.83 14.94 7.49
N GLU A 396 5.04 15.18 8.00
CA GLU A 396 5.54 16.53 8.27
C GLU A 396 5.77 17.32 6.97
N ALA A 397 6.33 16.68 5.94
CA ALA A 397 6.38 17.27 4.60
C ALA A 397 4.98 17.55 4.07
N GLY A 398 4.01 16.67 4.31
CA GLY A 398 2.63 16.90 3.92
C GLY A 398 1.97 18.09 4.63
N ILE A 399 2.27 18.31 5.91
CA ILE A 399 1.81 19.48 6.68
C ILE A 399 2.46 20.76 6.16
N ARG A 400 3.78 20.74 5.91
CA ARG A 400 4.49 21.87 5.29
C ARG A 400 3.91 22.21 3.93
N ALA A 401 3.68 21.19 3.09
CA ALA A 401 3.08 21.36 1.77
C ALA A 401 1.69 21.99 1.86
N TYR A 402 0.85 21.58 2.83
CA TYR A 402 -0.48 22.18 3.02
C TYR A 402 -0.39 23.67 3.37
N ARG A 403 0.51 24.05 4.28
CA ARG A 403 0.72 25.44 4.69
C ARG A 403 1.29 26.33 3.58
N GLN A 404 1.99 25.72 2.61
CA GLN A 404 2.59 26.42 1.47
C GLN A 404 1.65 26.55 0.26
N MET A 405 0.45 25.94 0.32
CA MET A 405 -0.52 26.08 -0.74
C MET A 405 -0.94 27.55 -0.91
N ILE A 406 -1.11 27.95 -2.15
CA ILE A 406 -1.45 29.33 -2.56
C ILE A 406 -2.85 29.37 -3.14
N ASP A 407 -3.47 30.55 -3.19
CA ASP A 407 -4.72 30.72 -3.92
C ASP A 407 -4.52 30.76 -5.45
N ALA A 408 -5.63 30.76 -6.18
CA ALA A 408 -5.62 30.75 -7.64
C ALA A 408 -5.12 32.05 -8.26
N GLU A 409 -5.27 33.19 -7.58
CA GLU A 409 -4.81 34.50 -8.08
C GLU A 409 -3.29 34.58 -8.03
N GLU A 410 -2.71 34.19 -6.91
CA GLU A 410 -1.27 34.10 -6.70
C GLU A 410 -0.64 33.11 -7.69
N HIS A 411 -1.27 31.95 -7.90
CA HIS A 411 -0.80 30.99 -8.89
C HIS A 411 -0.77 31.59 -10.31
N ARG A 412 -1.84 32.28 -10.75
CA ARG A 412 -1.88 32.96 -12.06
C ARG A 412 -0.80 34.03 -12.17
N ARG A 413 -0.57 34.81 -11.11
CA ARG A 413 0.49 35.82 -11.06
C ARG A 413 1.87 35.17 -11.27
N ARG A 414 2.14 34.04 -10.62
CA ARG A 414 3.40 33.28 -10.79
C ARG A 414 3.55 32.71 -12.20
N ARG A 415 2.48 32.17 -12.79
CA ARG A 415 2.48 31.69 -14.20
C ARG A 415 2.80 32.84 -15.17
N ALA A 416 2.14 33.98 -15.00
CA ALA A 416 2.37 35.17 -15.84
C ALA A 416 3.80 35.72 -15.72
N ALA A 417 4.45 35.54 -14.56
CA ALA A 417 5.85 35.89 -14.33
C ALA A 417 6.85 34.84 -14.84
N GLY A 418 6.40 33.74 -15.47
CA GLY A 418 7.27 32.70 -16.02
C GLY A 418 7.92 31.77 -14.98
N LEU A 419 7.45 31.77 -13.72
CA LEU A 419 7.94 30.85 -12.69
C LEU A 419 7.51 29.40 -13.01
N PRO A 420 8.24 28.35 -12.59
CA PRO A 420 7.85 26.95 -12.81
C PRO A 420 6.66 26.53 -11.94
N PRO A 421 5.82 25.56 -12.36
CA PRO A 421 4.62 25.16 -11.62
C PRO A 421 4.96 24.58 -10.25
N GLU A 422 4.10 24.81 -9.27
CA GLU A 422 4.42 24.53 -7.86
C GLU A 422 4.56 23.02 -7.62
N HIS A 423 3.76 22.22 -8.31
CA HIS A 423 3.71 20.77 -8.13
C HIS A 423 4.01 20.07 -9.45
N VAL A 424 5.24 19.59 -9.62
CA VAL A 424 5.64 18.75 -10.74
C VAL A 424 5.89 17.34 -10.23
N TYR A 425 5.38 16.34 -10.95
CA TYR A 425 5.77 14.95 -10.70
C TYR A 425 7.07 14.68 -11.43
N VAL A 426 8.10 14.27 -10.70
CA VAL A 426 9.38 13.87 -11.29
C VAL A 426 9.74 12.50 -10.73
N ASN A 427 10.00 11.55 -11.63
CA ASN A 427 10.40 10.18 -11.29
C ASN A 427 11.94 10.01 -11.28
N ASP A 428 12.70 11.12 -11.28
CA ASP A 428 14.14 11.16 -11.54
C ASP A 428 15.04 11.09 -10.29
N ARG A 429 14.49 10.77 -9.11
CA ARG A 429 15.22 10.83 -7.83
C ARG A 429 16.31 9.76 -7.63
N GLY A 430 16.98 9.33 -8.70
CA GLY A 430 18.14 8.46 -8.68
C GLY A 430 17.84 6.97 -8.92
N GLU A 431 18.83 6.13 -8.62
CA GLU A 431 18.66 4.67 -8.66
C GLU A 431 17.74 4.21 -7.53
N TRP A 432 16.47 4.01 -7.83
CA TRP A 432 15.53 3.38 -6.92
C TRP A 432 16.09 2.02 -6.43
N PRO A 433 15.81 1.62 -5.17
CA PRO A 433 16.31 0.36 -4.62
C PRO A 433 15.60 -0.87 -5.21
N VAL A 434 14.83 -0.70 -6.29
CA VAL A 434 13.92 -1.69 -6.86
C VAL A 434 14.39 -2.10 -8.24
N ILE A 435 14.46 -3.40 -8.45
CA ILE A 435 14.70 -4.03 -9.75
C ILE A 435 13.39 -4.64 -10.21
N LYS A 436 12.92 -4.24 -11.40
CA LYS A 436 11.85 -4.94 -12.10
C LYS A 436 12.45 -6.20 -12.72
N ALA A 437 12.12 -7.35 -12.16
CA ALA A 437 12.62 -8.65 -12.60
C ALA A 437 11.49 -9.48 -13.21
N VAL A 438 11.86 -10.48 -14.00
CA VAL A 438 10.96 -11.50 -14.55
C VAL A 438 11.39 -12.86 -14.05
N ILE A 439 10.43 -13.70 -13.69
CA ILE A 439 10.68 -15.11 -13.40
C ILE A 439 10.98 -15.80 -14.73
N ARG A 440 12.27 -16.06 -14.98
CA ARG A 440 12.75 -16.74 -16.18
C ARG A 440 12.43 -18.23 -16.12
N ARG A 441 12.57 -18.84 -14.94
CA ARG A 441 12.38 -20.28 -14.74
C ARG A 441 11.83 -20.59 -13.36
N VAL A 442 10.93 -21.57 -13.29
CA VAL A 442 10.43 -22.15 -12.03
C VAL A 442 10.92 -23.59 -11.90
N ILE A 443 11.69 -23.87 -10.86
CA ILE A 443 12.33 -25.18 -10.67
C ILE A 443 11.73 -25.87 -9.44
N PRO A 444 10.93 -26.93 -9.60
CA PRO A 444 10.48 -27.73 -8.47
C PRO A 444 11.68 -28.49 -7.88
N MET A 445 11.98 -28.24 -6.61
CA MET A 445 13.11 -28.89 -5.91
C MET A 445 12.62 -30.04 -5.04
N THR A 446 11.57 -29.80 -4.26
CA THR A 446 10.92 -30.78 -3.38
C THR A 446 9.40 -30.49 -3.37
N PRO A 447 8.55 -31.33 -2.75
CA PRO A 447 7.13 -31.03 -2.61
C PRO A 447 6.82 -29.70 -1.90
N ARG A 448 7.77 -29.17 -1.11
CA ARG A 448 7.61 -27.93 -0.33
C ARG A 448 8.54 -26.81 -0.78
N VAL A 449 9.48 -27.03 -1.70
CA VAL A 449 10.46 -26.02 -2.12
C VAL A 449 10.46 -25.86 -3.63
N ARG A 450 10.37 -24.60 -4.08
CA ARG A 450 10.59 -24.20 -5.47
C ARG A 450 11.69 -23.17 -5.53
N ALA A 451 12.57 -23.28 -6.51
CA ALA A 451 13.53 -22.24 -6.84
C ALA A 451 13.07 -21.44 -8.05
N TYR A 452 13.50 -20.19 -8.11
CA TYR A 452 13.11 -19.22 -9.12
C TYR A 452 14.37 -18.53 -9.64
N GLU A 453 14.57 -18.61 -10.95
CA GLU A 453 15.57 -17.80 -11.65
C GLU A 453 14.92 -16.47 -12.02
N LEU A 454 15.43 -15.38 -11.45
CA LEU A 454 14.96 -14.02 -11.67
C LEU A 454 15.93 -13.32 -12.62
N ALA A 455 15.46 -12.83 -13.76
CA ALA A 455 16.26 -12.03 -14.69
C ALA A 455 15.77 -10.59 -14.71
N ALA A 456 16.61 -9.63 -15.14
CA ALA A 456 16.16 -8.26 -15.34
C ALA A 456 15.05 -8.20 -16.42
N ALA A 457 13.99 -7.44 -16.19
CA ALA A 457 12.85 -7.38 -17.12
C ALA A 457 13.21 -6.72 -18.47
N ASP A 458 14.28 -5.94 -18.52
CA ASP A 458 14.84 -5.31 -19.74
C ASP A 458 15.86 -6.21 -20.47
N GLY A 459 16.15 -7.41 -19.94
CA GLY A 459 17.14 -8.34 -20.48
C GLY A 459 18.59 -7.98 -20.15
N GLY A 460 18.83 -6.94 -19.35
CA GLY A 460 20.16 -6.54 -18.90
C GLY A 460 20.76 -7.47 -17.86
N ALA A 461 22.04 -7.24 -17.54
CA ALA A 461 22.70 -7.92 -16.42
C ALA A 461 22.21 -7.36 -15.09
N LEU A 462 21.96 -8.24 -14.13
CA LEU A 462 21.63 -7.84 -12.76
C LEU A 462 22.86 -7.26 -12.05
N PRO A 463 22.65 -6.43 -11.00
CA PRO A 463 23.75 -5.93 -10.17
C PRO A 463 24.66 -7.05 -9.63
N PRO A 464 25.94 -6.78 -9.39
CA PRO A 464 26.79 -7.74 -8.69
C PRO A 464 26.32 -7.91 -7.24
N TRP A 465 26.61 -9.08 -6.65
CA TRP A 465 26.27 -9.41 -5.28
C TRP A 465 27.35 -10.27 -4.65
N GLU A 466 27.36 -10.32 -3.31
CA GLU A 466 28.33 -11.09 -2.53
C GLU A 466 27.66 -12.31 -1.91
N ALA A 467 28.41 -13.41 -1.75
CA ALA A 467 27.91 -14.60 -1.08
C ALA A 467 27.36 -14.27 0.32
N GLY A 468 26.20 -14.85 0.64
CA GLY A 468 25.42 -14.51 1.84
C GLY A 468 24.37 -13.42 1.64
N ALA A 469 24.37 -12.72 0.49
CA ALA A 469 23.35 -11.71 0.23
C ALA A 469 21.95 -12.31 0.02
N HIS A 470 20.95 -11.50 0.32
CA HIS A 470 19.54 -11.76 0.02
C HIS A 470 18.95 -10.62 -0.81
N VAL A 471 17.79 -10.89 -1.40
CA VAL A 471 16.93 -9.87 -1.99
C VAL A 471 15.59 -9.86 -1.29
N ASP A 472 15.00 -8.69 -1.24
CA ASP A 472 13.59 -8.56 -0.89
C ASP A 472 12.73 -8.80 -2.09
N VAL A 473 11.60 -9.46 -1.89
CA VAL A 473 10.65 -9.76 -2.94
C VAL A 473 9.27 -9.28 -2.50
N VAL A 474 8.65 -8.47 -3.35
CA VAL A 474 7.23 -8.14 -3.25
C VAL A 474 6.43 -9.28 -3.86
N ILE A 475 5.91 -10.18 -3.03
CA ILE A 475 5.03 -11.26 -3.47
C ILE A 475 3.63 -10.71 -3.74
N ALA A 476 3.16 -9.89 -2.80
CA ALA A 476 1.98 -9.06 -2.86
C ALA A 476 2.26 -7.82 -2.00
N PRO A 477 1.47 -6.73 -2.12
CA PRO A 477 1.65 -5.52 -1.32
C PRO A 477 1.76 -5.76 0.20
N GLU A 478 1.05 -6.74 0.75
CA GLU A 478 1.12 -7.17 2.17
C GLU A 478 2.23 -8.20 2.48
N PHE A 479 2.86 -8.77 1.45
CA PHE A 479 3.87 -9.82 1.57
C PHE A 479 5.20 -9.38 0.97
N PHE A 480 5.92 -8.61 1.77
CA PHE A 480 7.32 -8.27 1.55
C PHE A 480 8.21 -9.28 2.30
N ARG A 481 9.03 -10.07 1.59
CA ARG A 481 9.82 -11.17 2.18
C ARG A 481 11.25 -11.18 1.66
N GLN A 482 12.17 -11.62 2.52
CA GLN A 482 13.59 -11.78 2.20
C GLN A 482 13.85 -13.21 1.74
N TYR A 483 14.65 -13.37 0.70
CA TYR A 483 15.14 -14.68 0.25
C TYR A 483 16.61 -14.59 -0.11
N SER A 484 17.44 -15.42 0.52
CA SER A 484 18.87 -15.51 0.25
C SER A 484 19.11 -15.94 -1.20
N LEU A 485 20.11 -15.34 -1.83
CA LEU A 485 20.57 -15.70 -3.16
C LEU A 485 21.37 -17.02 -3.07
N ALA A 486 20.99 -17.99 -3.89
CA ALA A 486 21.45 -19.38 -3.83
C ALA A 486 22.19 -19.82 -5.11
N GLY A 487 22.57 -18.86 -5.98
CA GLY A 487 23.31 -19.09 -7.21
C GLY A 487 24.82 -18.85 -7.06
N ASP A 488 25.53 -18.88 -8.19
CA ASP A 488 26.92 -18.44 -8.25
C ASP A 488 26.96 -16.90 -8.34
N PRO A 489 27.66 -16.18 -7.44
CA PRO A 489 27.79 -14.71 -7.54
C PRO A 489 28.40 -14.20 -8.85
N ALA A 490 29.11 -15.05 -9.61
CA ALA A 490 29.63 -14.71 -10.93
C ALA A 490 28.55 -14.71 -12.03
N GLU A 491 27.44 -15.40 -11.82
CA GLU A 491 26.29 -15.41 -12.75
C GLU A 491 25.49 -14.11 -12.58
N ARG A 492 25.44 -13.32 -13.65
CA ARG A 492 24.78 -12.00 -13.65
C ARG A 492 23.60 -11.89 -14.60
N ASP A 493 23.33 -12.92 -15.39
CA ASP A 493 22.13 -12.98 -16.24
C ASP A 493 20.87 -13.30 -15.43
N HIS A 494 21.03 -13.88 -14.23
CA HIS A 494 19.92 -14.15 -13.31
C HIS A 494 20.37 -14.22 -11.85
N TYR A 495 19.40 -14.04 -10.95
CA TYR A 495 19.50 -14.38 -9.53
C TYR A 495 18.71 -15.66 -9.26
N LEU A 496 19.22 -16.52 -8.39
CA LEU A 496 18.51 -17.73 -7.95
C LEU A 496 18.04 -17.57 -6.51
N ILE A 497 16.73 -17.65 -6.28
CA ILE A 497 16.15 -17.73 -4.93
C ILE A 497 15.40 -19.06 -4.76
N ALA A 498 15.25 -19.54 -3.53
CA ALA A 498 14.39 -20.67 -3.23
C ALA A 498 13.44 -20.35 -2.08
N ILE A 499 12.16 -20.71 -2.28
CA ILE A 499 11.08 -20.42 -1.35
C ILE A 499 10.53 -21.75 -0.83
N GLN A 500 10.65 -21.97 0.47
CA GLN A 500 9.97 -23.04 1.17
C GLN A 500 8.52 -22.63 1.48
N ARG A 501 7.56 -23.51 1.19
CA ARG A 501 6.14 -23.34 1.51
C ARG A 501 5.90 -23.64 2.98
N GLU A 502 5.31 -22.67 3.68
CA GLU A 502 4.90 -22.80 5.08
C GLU A 502 3.37 -22.79 5.14
N ASP A 503 2.78 -23.96 5.44
CA ASP A 503 1.33 -24.15 5.42
C ASP A 503 0.64 -23.44 6.60
N GLU A 504 1.32 -23.31 7.74
CA GLU A 504 0.85 -22.58 8.93
C GLU A 504 1.43 -21.16 9.04
N GLY A 505 2.16 -20.70 8.01
CA GLY A 505 2.80 -19.38 8.02
C GLY A 505 1.84 -18.22 7.72
N ARG A 506 2.39 -17.00 7.61
CA ARG A 506 1.63 -15.76 7.31
C ARG A 506 0.98 -15.71 5.91
N GLY A 507 1.10 -16.76 5.09
CA GLY A 507 0.50 -16.89 3.76
C GLY A 507 1.37 -16.44 2.57
N GLY A 508 2.45 -15.68 2.80
CA GLY A 508 3.31 -15.17 1.73
C GLY A 508 3.97 -16.27 0.88
N SER A 509 4.54 -17.30 1.51
CA SER A 509 5.18 -18.42 0.81
C SER A 509 4.18 -19.28 0.03
N GLN A 510 2.98 -19.51 0.60
CA GLN A 510 1.88 -20.19 -0.09
C GLN A 510 1.43 -19.40 -1.32
N LEU A 511 1.30 -18.08 -1.19
CA LEU A 511 0.93 -17.23 -2.32
C LEU A 511 2.00 -17.30 -3.41
N ALA A 512 3.29 -17.13 -3.09
CA ALA A 512 4.38 -17.24 -4.06
C ALA A 512 4.31 -18.58 -4.82
N HIS A 513 4.13 -19.71 -4.13
CA HIS A 513 3.98 -21.03 -4.77
C HIS A 513 2.77 -21.13 -5.71
N ARG A 514 1.72 -20.33 -5.50
CA ARG A 514 0.55 -20.29 -6.40
C ARG A 514 0.72 -19.36 -7.59
N ILE A 515 1.31 -18.18 -7.37
CA ILE A 515 1.28 -17.09 -8.37
C ILE A 515 2.61 -16.88 -9.10
N PHE A 516 3.74 -17.37 -8.59
CA PHE A 516 5.04 -17.23 -9.25
C PHE A 516 5.18 -18.29 -10.34
N THR A 517 4.83 -17.88 -11.55
CA THR A 517 4.95 -18.65 -12.79
C THR A 517 6.00 -18.01 -13.69
N GLU A 518 6.53 -18.76 -14.65
CA GLU A 518 7.44 -18.23 -15.67
C GLU A 518 6.78 -17.06 -16.43
N GLY A 519 7.59 -16.06 -16.80
CA GLY A 519 7.13 -14.82 -17.44
C GLY A 519 6.50 -13.79 -16.49
N ARG A 520 6.23 -14.13 -15.23
CA ARG A 520 5.69 -13.16 -14.27
C ARG A 520 6.71 -12.10 -13.91
N VAL A 521 6.28 -10.85 -13.96
CA VAL A 521 7.04 -9.72 -13.40
C VAL A 521 6.95 -9.70 -11.88
N VAL A 522 8.10 -9.55 -11.23
CA VAL A 522 8.25 -9.36 -9.79
C VAL A 522 9.15 -8.17 -9.51
N PHE A 523 9.00 -7.57 -8.34
CA PHE A 523 9.80 -6.42 -7.91
C PHE A 523 10.66 -6.85 -6.75
N ILE A 524 11.97 -6.67 -6.90
CA ILE A 524 12.96 -7.09 -5.91
C ILE A 524 13.85 -5.94 -5.48
N SER A 525 14.44 -6.03 -4.28
CA SER A 525 15.48 -5.07 -3.89
C SER A 525 16.75 -5.29 -4.70
N LYS A 526 17.65 -4.31 -4.68
CA LYS A 526 19.09 -4.60 -4.87
C LYS A 526 19.57 -5.60 -3.79
N PRO A 527 20.61 -6.40 -4.07
CA PRO A 527 21.18 -7.33 -3.10
C PRO A 527 21.60 -6.62 -1.80
N ILE A 528 21.28 -7.22 -0.65
CA ILE A 528 21.66 -6.76 0.67
C ILE A 528 22.38 -7.91 1.38
N ASN A 529 23.54 -7.66 1.98
CA ASN A 529 24.31 -8.69 2.68
C ASN A 529 24.41 -8.40 4.18
N HIS A 530 23.83 -9.26 5.00
CA HIS A 530 23.99 -9.27 6.47
C HIS A 530 24.71 -10.53 6.96
N PHE A 531 25.14 -11.39 6.02
CA PHE A 531 25.82 -12.64 6.32
C PHE A 531 27.10 -12.75 5.46
N PRO A 532 28.01 -11.76 5.54
CA PRO A 532 29.16 -11.67 4.64
C PRO A 532 30.16 -12.80 4.87
N LEU A 533 30.73 -13.29 3.79
CA LEU A 533 31.80 -14.29 3.81
C LEU A 533 33.17 -13.62 4.05
N VAL A 534 33.95 -14.16 4.98
CA VAL A 534 35.35 -13.79 5.20
C VAL A 534 36.21 -14.58 4.22
N GLU A 535 36.54 -13.95 3.10
CA GLU A 535 37.17 -14.59 1.93
C GLU A 535 38.64 -15.01 2.12
N ASP A 536 39.31 -14.44 3.13
CA ASP A 536 40.70 -14.71 3.47
C ASP A 536 40.86 -15.70 4.64
N ALA A 537 39.76 -16.25 5.15
CA ALA A 537 39.80 -17.29 6.18
C ALA A 537 40.61 -18.51 5.70
N PRO A 538 41.46 -19.10 6.56
CA PRO A 538 42.26 -20.29 6.20
C PRO A 538 41.36 -21.51 5.92
N PHE A 539 40.22 -21.59 6.61
CA PHE A 539 39.21 -22.61 6.42
C PHE A 539 37.82 -22.08 6.78
N SER A 540 36.81 -22.40 5.96
CA SER A 540 35.41 -22.08 6.25
C SER A 540 34.60 -23.36 6.50
N LEU A 541 33.94 -23.44 7.65
CA LEU A 541 33.03 -24.51 7.99
C LEU A 541 31.59 -24.03 7.81
N LEU A 542 30.88 -24.57 6.81
CA LEU A 542 29.52 -24.18 6.47
C LEU A 542 28.54 -25.27 6.97
N LEU A 543 27.57 -24.89 7.79
CA LEU A 543 26.59 -25.80 8.41
C LEU A 543 25.16 -25.39 8.04
N GLY A 544 24.55 -26.12 7.11
CA GLY A 544 23.22 -25.84 6.58
C GLY A 544 22.17 -26.83 7.06
N GLY A 545 21.03 -26.32 7.56
CA GLY A 545 19.85 -27.12 7.89
C GLY A 545 18.66 -26.83 6.96
N GLY A 546 18.17 -27.83 6.23
CA GLY A 546 16.98 -27.69 5.37
C GLY A 546 17.14 -26.60 4.30
N ILE A 547 16.25 -25.59 4.29
CA ILE A 547 16.35 -24.46 3.34
C ILE A 547 17.48 -23.48 3.69
N GLY A 548 18.02 -23.52 4.92
CA GLY A 548 19.19 -22.72 5.36
C GLY A 548 20.47 -22.96 4.55
N VAL A 549 20.47 -23.93 3.65
CA VAL A 549 21.57 -24.18 2.71
C VAL A 549 21.73 -23.07 1.66
N THR A 550 20.70 -22.26 1.39
CA THR A 550 20.70 -21.26 0.31
C THR A 550 21.87 -20.27 0.34
N PRO A 551 22.12 -19.50 1.42
CA PRO A 551 23.28 -18.60 1.46
C PRO A 551 24.60 -19.38 1.43
N LEU A 552 24.63 -20.60 1.96
CA LEU A 552 25.84 -21.42 2.06
C LEU A 552 26.26 -22.01 0.71
N ILE A 553 25.32 -22.24 -0.21
CA ILE A 553 25.62 -22.61 -1.61
C ILE A 553 26.38 -21.48 -2.28
N ALA A 554 25.92 -20.23 -2.14
CA ALA A 554 26.62 -19.07 -2.69
C ALA A 554 28.04 -18.93 -2.11
N MET A 555 28.20 -19.18 -0.80
CA MET A 555 29.52 -19.20 -0.15
C MET A 555 30.42 -20.32 -0.70
N ALA A 556 29.88 -21.51 -0.92
CA ALA A 556 30.61 -22.64 -1.49
C ALA A 556 31.11 -22.33 -2.92
N HIS A 557 30.26 -21.73 -3.76
CA HIS A 557 30.66 -21.23 -5.09
C HIS A 557 31.82 -20.24 -4.99
N ARG A 558 31.69 -19.23 -4.12
CA ARG A 558 32.71 -18.17 -3.96
C ARG A 558 34.04 -18.72 -3.44
N LEU A 559 34.01 -19.56 -2.41
CA LEU A 559 35.21 -20.18 -1.84
C LEU A 559 35.93 -21.09 -2.85
N HIS A 560 35.17 -21.85 -3.64
CA HIS A 560 35.73 -22.67 -4.71
C HIS A 560 36.40 -21.82 -5.78
N ALA A 561 35.74 -20.74 -6.25
CA ALA A 561 36.29 -19.83 -7.25
C ALA A 561 37.59 -19.13 -6.77
N LEU A 562 37.70 -18.89 -5.45
CA LEU A 562 38.91 -18.33 -4.83
C LEU A 562 40.00 -19.37 -4.49
N GLY A 563 39.73 -20.66 -4.70
CA GLY A 563 40.63 -21.74 -4.30
C GLY A 563 40.80 -21.88 -2.77
N ARG A 564 39.84 -21.38 -1.98
CA ARG A 564 39.87 -21.45 -0.52
C ARG A 564 39.34 -22.79 -0.03
N ARG A 565 39.89 -23.27 1.09
CA ARG A 565 39.50 -24.56 1.68
C ARG A 565 38.22 -24.39 2.50
N PHE A 566 37.26 -25.28 2.29
CA PHE A 566 36.02 -25.27 3.04
C PHE A 566 35.39 -26.66 3.13
N ARG A 567 34.38 -26.79 4.01
CA ARG A 567 33.55 -27.98 4.15
C ARG A 567 32.11 -27.55 4.36
N LEU A 568 31.20 -28.08 3.54
CA LEU A 568 29.76 -27.87 3.69
C LEU A 568 29.12 -29.11 4.30
N HIS A 569 28.59 -29.00 5.51
CA HIS A 569 27.71 -30.02 6.07
C HIS A 569 26.26 -29.64 5.79
N TYR A 570 25.52 -30.56 5.18
CA TYR A 570 24.14 -30.33 4.84
C TYR A 570 23.21 -31.35 5.50
N SER A 571 22.38 -30.87 6.43
CA SER A 571 21.48 -31.66 7.24
C SER A 571 20.03 -31.57 6.76
N VAL A 572 19.42 -32.73 6.51
CA VAL A 572 18.05 -32.86 5.97
C VAL A 572 17.31 -34.05 6.60
N PRO A 573 15.96 -34.03 6.66
CA PRO A 573 15.21 -35.17 7.18
C PRO A 573 15.28 -36.39 6.25
N SER A 574 15.21 -36.17 4.93
CA SER A 574 15.32 -37.20 3.90
C SER A 574 15.90 -36.63 2.61
N ARG A 575 16.40 -37.47 1.69
CA ARG A 575 16.86 -37.05 0.36
C ARG A 575 15.77 -36.36 -0.47
N LYS A 576 14.51 -36.79 -0.33
CA LYS A 576 13.36 -36.19 -1.02
C LYS A 576 13.03 -34.78 -0.54
N GLU A 577 13.51 -34.43 0.64
CA GLU A 577 13.36 -33.13 1.26
C GLU A 577 14.65 -32.30 1.25
N ALA A 578 15.64 -32.71 0.45
CA ALA A 578 16.88 -31.98 0.27
C ALA A 578 16.79 -31.06 -0.96
N PRO A 579 16.35 -29.79 -0.81
CA PRO A 579 16.43 -28.86 -1.92
C PRO A 579 17.89 -28.72 -2.39
N PHE A 580 18.08 -28.42 -3.68
CA PHE A 580 19.39 -28.30 -4.31
C PHE A 580 20.24 -29.58 -4.37
N ALA A 581 19.74 -30.77 -3.99
CA ALA A 581 20.55 -31.99 -4.03
C ALA A 581 21.20 -32.27 -5.40
N GLU A 582 20.44 -32.14 -6.48
CA GLU A 582 20.96 -32.32 -7.85
C GLU A 582 21.99 -31.25 -8.23
N ARG A 583 21.73 -29.98 -7.88
CA ARG A 583 22.65 -28.86 -8.15
C ARG A 583 23.95 -28.99 -7.35
N ILE A 584 23.87 -29.37 -6.08
CA ILE A 584 25.04 -29.61 -5.23
C ILE A 584 25.87 -30.79 -5.77
N ALA A 585 25.22 -31.86 -6.23
CA ALA A 585 25.92 -33.01 -6.81
C ALA A 585 26.62 -32.66 -8.13
N ALA A 586 26.06 -31.73 -8.91
CA ALA A 586 26.64 -31.25 -10.16
C ALA A 586 27.71 -30.15 -9.97
N ALA A 587 27.82 -29.56 -8.78
CA ALA A 587 28.74 -28.47 -8.53
C ALA A 587 30.22 -28.95 -8.54
N PRO A 588 31.17 -28.13 -9.02
CA PRO A 588 32.60 -28.51 -9.06
C PRO A 588 33.19 -28.71 -7.65
N TRP A 589 32.53 -28.19 -6.62
CA TRP A 589 32.88 -28.33 -5.22
C TRP A 589 32.12 -29.45 -4.49
N ALA A 590 31.39 -30.33 -5.19
CA ALA A 590 30.59 -31.41 -4.59
C ALA A 590 31.40 -32.30 -3.60
N GLY A 591 32.69 -32.52 -3.86
CA GLY A 591 33.58 -33.28 -2.96
C GLY A 591 33.82 -32.64 -1.59
N ALA A 592 33.56 -31.33 -1.46
CA ALA A 592 33.61 -30.60 -0.20
C ALA A 592 32.33 -30.77 0.65
N VAL A 593 31.33 -31.52 0.19
CA VAL A 593 30.05 -31.67 0.87
C VAL A 593 29.99 -32.93 1.73
N ARG A 594 29.40 -32.82 2.93
CA ARG A 594 29.07 -33.93 3.82
C ARG A 594 27.56 -33.90 4.09
N TRP A 595 26.89 -34.98 3.71
CA TRP A 595 25.45 -35.13 3.86
C TRP A 595 25.10 -35.76 5.20
N HIS A 596 24.11 -35.21 5.87
CA HIS A 596 23.55 -35.75 7.11
C HIS A 596 22.05 -35.96 6.94
N VAL A 597 21.65 -37.20 6.65
CA VAL A 597 20.27 -37.54 6.33
C VAL A 597 19.66 -38.35 7.46
N SER A 598 18.68 -37.73 8.13
CA SER A 598 18.07 -38.29 9.35
C SER A 598 17.44 -39.66 9.12
N ALA A 599 16.71 -39.82 8.01
CA ALA A 599 16.08 -41.08 7.62
C ALA A 599 17.07 -42.19 7.24
N GLU A 600 18.33 -41.84 6.95
CA GLU A 600 19.42 -42.80 6.69
C GLU A 600 20.22 -43.11 7.97
N GLY A 601 19.76 -42.66 9.14
CA GLY A 601 20.45 -42.83 10.43
C GLY A 601 21.67 -41.92 10.61
N SER A 602 21.85 -40.93 9.74
CA SER A 602 22.99 -39.99 9.79
C SER A 602 22.55 -38.64 10.36
N ARG A 603 23.27 -38.16 11.38
CA ARG A 603 23.09 -36.82 11.95
C ARG A 603 24.44 -36.15 12.16
N LEU A 604 24.46 -34.83 11.99
CA LEU A 604 25.58 -34.01 12.41
C LEU A 604 25.63 -34.00 13.94
N ASP A 605 26.81 -34.24 14.49
CA ASP A 605 27.18 -33.84 15.85
C ASP A 605 27.97 -32.53 15.72
N PRO A 606 27.34 -31.35 15.97
CA PRO A 606 28.00 -30.07 15.77
C PRO A 606 29.21 -29.91 16.69
N ALA A 607 29.10 -30.30 17.96
CA ALA A 607 30.17 -30.13 18.94
C ALA A 607 31.41 -30.92 18.54
N ALA A 608 31.24 -32.20 18.19
CA ALA A 608 32.36 -33.04 17.76
C ALA A 608 32.99 -32.56 16.45
N GLU A 609 32.19 -32.15 15.47
CA GLU A 609 32.68 -31.65 14.18
C GLU A 609 33.43 -30.32 14.32
N ILE A 610 32.86 -29.37 15.07
CA ILE A 610 33.47 -28.06 15.28
C ILE A 610 34.76 -28.19 16.08
N ALA A 611 34.77 -28.98 17.16
CA ALA A 611 35.99 -29.24 17.93
C ALA A 611 37.10 -29.85 17.05
N ARG A 612 36.76 -30.82 16.20
CA ARG A 612 37.70 -31.44 15.26
C ARG A 612 38.24 -30.42 14.26
N ALA A 613 37.37 -29.61 13.68
CA ALA A 613 37.78 -28.59 12.70
C ALA A 613 38.64 -27.50 13.35
N ALA A 614 38.28 -27.04 14.56
CA ALA A 614 39.02 -26.03 15.32
C ALA A 614 40.43 -26.48 15.69
N ALA A 615 40.58 -27.75 16.06
CA ALA A 615 41.89 -28.35 16.33
C ALA A 615 42.76 -28.47 15.06
N ALA A 616 42.14 -28.80 13.92
CA ALA A 616 42.86 -29.00 12.65
C ALA A 616 43.19 -27.68 11.92
N GLU A 617 42.34 -26.67 12.05
CA GLU A 617 42.39 -25.43 11.26
C GLU A 617 42.36 -24.20 12.17
N PRO A 618 43.51 -23.81 12.74
CA PRO A 618 43.61 -22.57 13.51
C PRO A 618 43.16 -21.38 12.67
N GLY A 619 42.20 -20.61 13.19
CA GLY A 619 41.66 -19.45 12.47
C GLY A 619 40.44 -19.74 11.59
N LEU A 620 39.81 -20.91 11.70
CA LEU A 620 38.60 -21.20 10.92
C LEU A 620 37.45 -20.22 11.20
N HIS A 621 36.62 -20.01 10.19
CA HIS A 621 35.35 -19.29 10.31
C HIS A 621 34.18 -20.25 10.14
N LEU A 622 33.23 -20.18 11.07
CA LEU A 622 32.04 -21.00 11.14
C LEU A 622 30.83 -20.20 10.62
N TYR A 623 30.08 -20.78 9.69
CA TYR A 623 28.86 -20.20 9.12
C TYR A 623 27.70 -21.16 9.34
N VAL A 624 26.61 -20.71 9.95
CA VAL A 624 25.43 -21.53 10.20
C VAL A 624 24.14 -20.85 9.77
N CYS A 625 23.27 -21.62 9.10
CA CYS A 625 21.92 -21.20 8.78
C CYS A 625 20.98 -22.41 8.74
N GLY A 626 19.79 -22.29 9.32
CA GLY A 626 18.81 -23.37 9.42
C GLY A 626 17.74 -23.09 10.47
N PRO A 627 16.96 -24.13 10.87
CA PRO A 627 15.98 -24.00 11.95
C PRO A 627 16.64 -23.63 13.29
N ASP A 628 15.90 -22.97 14.18
CA ASP A 628 16.45 -22.43 15.44
C ASP A 628 17.16 -23.48 16.29
N ARG A 629 16.56 -24.67 16.43
CA ARG A 629 17.20 -25.79 17.16
C ARG A 629 18.53 -26.24 16.55
N TYR A 630 18.66 -26.13 15.23
CA TYR A 630 19.89 -26.46 14.52
C TYR A 630 20.95 -25.39 14.77
N ILE A 631 20.59 -24.11 14.65
CA ILE A 631 21.49 -22.98 14.92
C ILE A 631 21.96 -23.03 16.38
N ALA A 632 21.06 -23.20 17.35
CA ALA A 632 21.38 -23.27 18.77
C ALA A 632 22.42 -24.36 19.07
N ALA A 633 22.21 -25.59 18.59
CA ALA A 633 23.15 -26.70 18.79
C ALA A 633 24.55 -26.43 18.19
N VAL A 634 24.61 -25.70 17.07
CA VAL A 634 25.88 -25.29 16.45
C VAL A 634 26.58 -24.21 17.28
N LEU A 635 25.83 -23.22 17.79
CA LEU A 635 26.38 -22.15 18.62
C LEU A 635 26.91 -22.70 19.94
N GLU A 636 26.17 -23.60 20.61
CA GLU A 636 26.63 -24.31 21.81
C GLU A 636 27.92 -25.11 21.55
N GLY A 637 27.98 -25.81 20.41
CA GLY A 637 29.17 -26.54 19.99
C GLY A 637 30.38 -25.63 19.72
N ALA A 638 30.16 -24.45 19.15
CA ALA A 638 31.20 -23.46 18.90
C ALA A 638 31.75 -22.85 20.20
N GLU A 639 30.87 -22.54 21.14
CA GLU A 639 31.23 -22.05 22.47
C GLU A 639 32.03 -23.11 23.24
N ALA A 640 31.57 -24.37 23.25
CA ALA A 640 32.27 -25.47 23.90
C ALA A 640 33.67 -25.73 23.29
N ALA A 641 33.85 -25.46 22.00
CA ALA A 641 35.13 -25.54 21.31
C ALA A 641 36.01 -24.28 21.46
N GLY A 642 35.53 -23.25 22.17
CA GLY A 642 36.27 -22.01 22.43
C GLY A 642 36.46 -21.11 21.21
N LEU A 643 35.57 -21.19 20.21
CA LEU A 643 35.65 -20.29 19.06
C LEU A 643 35.27 -18.86 19.48
N PRO A 644 36.04 -17.84 19.10
CA PRO A 644 35.66 -16.46 19.35
C PRO A 644 34.42 -16.08 18.52
N GLU A 645 33.53 -15.27 19.10
CA GLU A 645 32.28 -14.85 18.44
C GLU A 645 32.51 -14.21 17.06
N SER A 646 33.62 -13.48 16.89
CA SER A 646 34.00 -12.87 15.60
C SER A 646 34.25 -13.88 14.46
N ARG A 647 34.36 -15.17 14.78
CA ARG A 647 34.51 -16.28 13.82
C ARG A 647 33.25 -17.13 13.68
N VAL A 648 32.17 -16.79 14.38
CA VAL A 648 30.90 -17.51 14.34
C VAL A 648 29.83 -16.63 13.72
N HIS A 649 29.47 -16.94 12.48
CA HIS A 649 28.53 -16.19 11.66
C HIS A 649 27.21 -16.95 11.58
N ARG A 650 26.07 -16.25 11.72
CA ARG A 650 24.73 -16.86 11.67
C ARG A 650 23.72 -16.01 10.92
N GLU A 651 22.76 -16.66 10.27
CA GLU A 651 21.59 -16.02 9.67
C GLU A 651 20.31 -16.75 10.11
N TYR A 652 19.30 -16.00 10.56
CA TYR A 652 17.98 -16.50 10.93
C TYR A 652 16.94 -16.17 9.85
N PHE A 653 16.11 -17.16 9.48
CA PHE A 653 15.01 -16.95 8.53
C PHE A 653 13.67 -16.62 9.18
N SER A 654 13.50 -17.07 10.42
CA SER A 654 12.33 -16.81 11.26
C SER A 654 12.79 -16.19 12.57
N VAL A 655 11.88 -15.51 13.25
CA VAL A 655 12.14 -15.00 14.60
C VAL A 655 12.18 -16.21 15.54
N PRO A 656 13.28 -16.42 16.27
CA PRO A 656 13.32 -17.47 17.29
C PRO A 656 12.19 -17.31 18.32
N GLU A 657 11.63 -18.43 18.78
CA GLU A 657 10.71 -18.45 19.92
C GLU A 657 11.46 -17.99 21.18
N GLU A 658 10.95 -16.94 21.85
CA GLU A 658 11.51 -16.40 23.09
C GLU A 658 10.52 -16.54 24.24
N GLU A 659 11.05 -16.59 25.47
CA GLU A 659 10.27 -16.38 26.69
C GLU A 659 9.67 -14.97 26.70
N GLU A 660 8.41 -14.83 27.13
CA GLU A 660 7.75 -13.53 27.25
C GLU A 660 8.49 -12.63 28.26
N ARG A 661 9.28 -11.69 27.72
CA ARG A 661 9.93 -10.66 28.54
C ARG A 661 8.96 -9.50 28.79
N PRO A 662 8.84 -9.00 30.04
CA PRO A 662 7.95 -7.90 30.38
C PRO A 662 8.17 -6.68 29.47
N ARG A 663 7.07 -6.05 29.07
CA ARG A 663 7.06 -4.81 28.29
C ARG A 663 6.64 -3.69 29.23
N TRP A 664 7.32 -2.55 29.15
CA TRP A 664 6.94 -1.34 29.87
C TRP A 664 7.06 -0.11 28.96
N PRO A 665 6.33 0.97 29.25
CA PRO A 665 6.50 2.23 28.55
C PRO A 665 7.89 2.82 28.81
N PHE A 666 8.45 3.49 27.81
CA PHE A 666 9.75 4.16 27.88
C PHE A 666 9.77 5.39 26.96
N ARG A 667 10.88 6.13 26.91
CA ARG A 667 11.04 7.30 26.04
C ARG A 667 12.23 7.15 25.10
N ILE A 668 12.06 7.60 23.85
CA ILE A 668 13.16 7.84 22.92
C ILE A 668 13.47 9.33 22.93
N ARG A 669 14.72 9.71 23.21
CA ARG A 669 15.20 11.09 23.05
C ARG A 669 16.01 11.21 21.76
N LEU A 670 15.68 12.17 20.91
CA LEU A 670 16.44 12.40 19.68
C LEU A 670 17.59 13.37 19.93
N ARG A 671 18.82 12.91 19.67
CA ARG A 671 20.01 13.76 19.72
C ARG A 671 19.88 14.91 18.71
N GLY A 672 20.31 16.10 19.12
CA GLY A 672 20.22 17.32 18.31
C GLY A 672 18.92 18.11 18.55
N SER A 673 17.75 17.48 18.38
CA SER A 673 16.46 18.18 18.60
C SER A 673 15.99 18.17 20.06
N GLY A 674 16.49 17.23 20.88
CA GLY A 674 16.09 17.04 22.28
C GLY A 674 14.64 16.58 22.47
N ARG A 675 13.92 16.22 21.39
CA ARG A 675 12.52 15.80 21.46
C ARG A 675 12.45 14.43 22.14
N GLU A 676 11.57 14.32 23.14
CA GLU A 676 11.24 13.05 23.79
C GLU A 676 9.94 12.51 23.23
N ILE A 677 9.99 11.26 22.77
CA ILE A 677 8.86 10.57 22.15
C ILE A 677 8.50 9.39 23.06
N PRO A 678 7.30 9.38 23.66
CA PRO A 678 6.85 8.27 24.48
C PRO A 678 6.58 7.04 23.60
N VAL A 679 6.99 5.87 24.07
CA VAL A 679 6.70 4.58 23.45
C VAL A 679 5.83 3.78 24.43
N ALA A 680 4.61 3.44 24.02
CA ALA A 680 3.69 2.68 24.86
C ALA A 680 4.14 1.21 25.03
N GLU A 681 3.55 0.50 25.99
CA GLU A 681 3.88 -0.90 26.33
C GLU A 681 3.79 -1.84 25.11
N GLU A 682 2.69 -1.76 24.37
CA GLU A 682 2.39 -2.59 23.20
C GLU A 682 2.79 -1.93 21.87
N GLU A 683 3.46 -0.78 21.92
CA GLU A 683 3.90 -0.02 20.75
C GLU A 683 5.40 -0.25 20.50
N ALA A 684 5.78 -0.43 19.24
CA ALA A 684 7.19 -0.47 18.85
C ALA A 684 7.76 0.95 18.73
N ALA A 685 9.06 1.14 19.04
CA ALA A 685 9.67 2.48 18.93
C ALA A 685 9.58 3.05 17.50
N THR A 686 9.65 2.19 16.48
CA THR A 686 9.40 2.60 15.08
C THR A 686 8.04 3.21 14.85
N GLU A 687 7.00 2.72 15.53
CA GLU A 687 5.62 3.20 15.38
C GLU A 687 5.46 4.55 16.08
N ALA A 688 5.94 4.65 17.32
CA ALA A 688 5.95 5.89 18.10
C ALA A 688 6.71 7.02 17.37
N LEU A 689 7.90 6.71 16.85
CA LEU A 689 8.72 7.66 16.08
C LEU A 689 8.00 8.13 14.81
N ARG A 690 7.40 7.20 14.04
CA ARG A 690 6.62 7.54 12.84
C ARG A 690 5.38 8.36 13.16
N ALA A 691 4.67 8.04 14.24
CA ALA A 691 3.53 8.82 14.73
C ALA A 691 3.95 10.25 15.11
N ALA A 692 5.16 10.42 15.64
CA ALA A 692 5.78 11.71 15.95
C ALA A 692 6.39 12.44 14.73
N GLY A 693 6.21 11.90 13.52
CA GLY A 693 6.69 12.50 12.26
C GLY A 693 8.16 12.25 11.95
N ILE A 694 8.82 11.32 12.64
CA ILE A 694 10.21 10.93 12.39
C ILE A 694 10.24 9.78 11.40
N GLN A 695 11.01 9.92 10.32
CA GLN A 695 11.19 8.85 9.36
C GLN A 695 12.07 7.77 9.98
N VAL A 696 11.56 6.54 9.98
CA VAL A 696 12.35 5.37 10.35
C VAL A 696 12.21 4.36 9.21
N PRO A 697 13.31 3.93 8.57
CA PRO A 697 13.25 2.86 7.61
C PRO A 697 12.85 1.57 8.35
N VAL A 698 11.75 0.93 7.92
CA VAL A 698 11.24 -0.31 8.54
C VAL A 698 10.85 -1.27 7.44
N LYS A 699 11.22 -2.54 7.64
CA LYS A 699 11.08 -3.60 6.66
C LYS A 699 10.39 -4.84 7.23
N CYS A 700 11.06 -5.60 8.11
CA CYS A 700 10.47 -6.81 8.68
C CYS A 700 9.51 -6.55 9.84
N SER A 701 9.74 -5.49 10.63
CA SER A 701 9.09 -5.23 11.93
C SER A 701 9.23 -6.37 12.96
N ASP A 702 10.10 -7.32 12.69
CA ASP A 702 10.26 -8.58 13.41
C ASP A 702 11.67 -8.71 14.03
N GLY A 703 12.57 -7.73 13.82
CA GLY A 703 13.92 -7.69 14.41
C GLY A 703 15.00 -8.50 13.65
N LEU A 704 14.69 -8.94 12.43
CA LEU A 704 15.56 -9.83 11.64
C LEU A 704 16.39 -9.11 10.57
N CYS A 705 15.91 -7.97 10.05
CA CYS A 705 16.52 -7.36 8.86
C CYS A 705 17.52 -6.24 9.15
N GLY A 706 17.63 -5.76 10.39
CA GLY A 706 18.54 -4.63 10.75
C GLY A 706 18.21 -3.25 10.16
N VAL A 707 17.26 -3.13 9.23
CA VAL A 707 16.96 -1.86 8.52
C VAL A 707 16.59 -0.70 9.44
N CYS A 708 15.86 -0.95 10.54
CA CYS A 708 15.47 0.09 11.50
C CYS A 708 16.51 0.37 12.59
N ARG A 709 17.79 0.07 12.33
CA ARG A 709 18.88 0.34 13.27
C ARG A 709 19.05 1.84 13.49
N ALA A 710 19.24 2.25 14.74
CA ALA A 710 19.60 3.61 15.12
C ALA A 710 20.78 3.59 16.10
N ARG A 711 21.67 4.57 16.00
CA ARG A 711 22.83 4.66 16.88
C ARG A 711 22.39 5.13 18.26
N VAL A 712 22.73 4.36 19.30
CA VAL A 712 22.48 4.71 20.69
C VAL A 712 23.59 5.65 21.17
N VAL A 713 23.19 6.74 21.82
CA VAL A 713 24.10 7.79 22.33
C VAL A 713 24.15 7.73 23.85
N ALA A 714 23.01 7.49 24.50
CA ALA A 714 22.90 7.31 25.94
C ALA A 714 21.69 6.44 26.30
N GLY A 715 21.74 5.80 27.46
CA GLY A 715 20.67 4.92 27.95
C GLY A 715 20.88 3.45 27.57
N GLU A 716 20.39 2.55 28.43
CA GLU A 716 20.55 1.11 28.30
C GLU A 716 19.39 0.48 27.49
N VAL A 717 19.74 -0.44 26.59
CA VAL A 717 18.79 -1.06 25.65
C VAL A 717 18.58 -2.54 25.99
N ASP A 718 17.32 -2.94 26.08
CA ASP A 718 16.92 -4.34 26.06
C ASP A 718 16.84 -4.80 24.59
N HIS A 719 17.91 -5.47 24.14
CA HIS A 719 18.02 -5.99 22.78
C HIS A 719 17.15 -7.23 22.58
N ARG A 720 16.17 -7.10 21.67
CA ARG A 720 15.22 -8.16 21.29
C ARG A 720 15.30 -8.49 19.80
N ASP A 721 16.45 -8.19 19.20
CA ASP A 721 16.75 -8.41 17.79
C ASP A 721 17.79 -9.54 17.61
N PHE A 722 17.81 -10.12 16.41
CA PHE A 722 18.64 -11.28 16.07
C PHE A 722 19.70 -10.96 15.02
N VAL A 723 19.94 -9.68 14.77
CA VAL A 723 20.83 -9.20 13.69
C VAL A 723 22.08 -8.51 14.21
N LEU A 724 22.02 -7.85 15.37
CA LEU A 724 23.19 -7.19 15.95
C LEU A 724 24.07 -8.19 16.71
N SER A 725 25.37 -8.14 16.45
CA SER A 725 26.41 -8.77 17.29
C SER A 725 26.51 -8.14 18.68
N GLN A 726 27.14 -8.81 19.64
CA GLN A 726 27.33 -8.24 20.99
C GLN A 726 28.10 -6.90 20.96
N ALA A 727 29.09 -6.78 20.07
CA ALA A 727 29.83 -5.53 19.86
C ALA A 727 28.96 -4.41 19.28
N GLU A 728 28.06 -4.73 18.35
CA GLU A 728 27.14 -3.74 17.77
C GLU A 728 26.03 -3.32 18.74
N ARG A 729 25.56 -4.23 19.61
CA ARG A 729 24.56 -3.93 20.64
C ARG A 729 25.02 -2.82 21.60
N ALA A 730 26.34 -2.67 21.81
CA ALA A 730 26.89 -1.55 22.58
C ALA A 730 26.71 -0.17 21.92
N GLN A 731 26.37 -0.10 20.62
CA GLN A 731 26.29 1.16 19.86
C GLN A 731 24.98 1.35 19.10
N TRP A 732 24.19 0.30 18.87
CA TRP A 732 23.07 0.30 17.95
C TRP A 732 21.83 -0.37 18.55
N MET A 733 20.65 0.16 18.26
CA MET A 733 19.36 -0.40 18.66
C MET A 733 18.49 -0.68 17.42
N ILE A 734 17.85 -1.86 17.37
CA ILE A 734 16.84 -2.19 16.36
C ILE A 734 15.46 -1.73 16.84
N LEU A 735 15.00 -0.60 16.30
CA LEU A 735 13.83 0.14 16.82
C LEU A 735 12.49 -0.59 16.73
N CYS A 736 12.35 -1.62 15.88
CA CYS A 736 11.07 -2.31 15.73
C CYS A 736 10.82 -3.39 16.80
N ARG A 737 11.84 -3.76 17.59
CA ARG A 737 11.74 -4.84 18.59
C ARG A 737 12.38 -4.49 19.92
N SER A 738 13.57 -3.89 19.89
CA SER A 738 14.32 -3.56 21.11
C SER A 738 13.60 -2.47 21.92
N ARG A 739 13.82 -2.44 23.23
CA ARG A 739 13.17 -1.50 24.18
C ARG A 739 14.22 -0.88 25.11
N ALA A 740 13.80 0.01 26.02
CA ALA A 740 14.66 0.42 27.13
C ALA A 740 14.81 -0.71 28.15
N ALA A 741 15.99 -0.83 28.76
CA ALA A 741 16.30 -1.87 29.75
C ALA A 741 15.55 -1.70 31.09
N GLU A 742 15.03 -0.51 31.38
CA GLU A 742 14.34 -0.21 32.65
C GLU A 742 12.97 0.47 32.44
N PRO A 743 11.99 0.23 33.33
CA PRO A 743 10.69 0.92 33.34
C PRO A 743 10.81 2.44 33.33
N GLY A 744 10.18 3.09 32.34
CA GLY A 744 10.25 4.55 32.20
C GLY A 744 11.61 5.09 31.77
N GLY A 745 12.57 4.21 31.42
CA GLY A 745 13.89 4.57 30.94
C GLY A 745 13.86 5.45 29.70
N THR A 746 14.92 6.23 29.49
CA THR A 746 15.09 7.06 28.29
C THR A 746 16.30 6.57 27.51
N VAL A 747 16.09 6.19 26.25
CA VAL A 747 17.16 5.85 25.30
C VAL A 747 17.35 7.04 24.36
N GLU A 748 18.53 7.64 24.40
CA GLU A 748 18.92 8.69 23.46
C GLU A 748 19.53 8.08 22.21
N ILE A 749 18.98 8.40 21.05
CA ILE A 749 19.45 7.90 19.75
C ILE A 749 19.81 9.05 18.83
N GLU A 750 20.73 8.79 17.89
CA GLU A 750 20.84 9.64 16.70
C GLU A 750 19.58 9.48 15.84
N PRO A 751 19.06 10.56 15.23
CA PRO A 751 17.94 10.45 14.30
C PRO A 751 18.26 9.42 13.21
N PRO A 752 17.41 8.40 13.02
CA PRO A 752 17.62 7.40 11.97
C PRO A 752 17.67 8.10 10.61
N ALA A 753 18.74 7.82 9.85
CA ALA A 753 19.02 8.43 8.55
C ALA A 753 18.18 7.83 7.42
#